data_AF-A0A2D6CPP4-F1
#
_entry.id   AF-A0A2D6CPP4-F1
#
_cell.length_a   1.000
_cell.length_b   1.000
_cell.length_c   1.000
_cell.angle_alpha   90.00
_cell.angle_beta   90.00
_cell.angle_gamma   90.00
#
_symmetry.space_group_name_H-M   'P 1'
#
loop_
_entity.id
_entity.type
_entity.pdbx_description
1 polymer ?
#
loop_
_entity_poly.entity_id
_entity_poly.type
_entity_poly.pdbx_seq_one_letter_code
_entity_poly.pdbx_strand_id
1 'polypeptide(L)'
;MKPFRTRQRRHPFSWAVLIVLALISPEVLALEANEYRQFMGIDSRRLVWFLAQMHLFFGAFVLGVPLFAVIVEIVGWRGADAKLDKLAYEFTSLLSVAYATTAALGGLLAFALFTLYPTFMGYMAGLFKDVMFMYALLFFAETFFLYLYYYGWNRMQGGGPFPLKLQWFFKGLGILIIAAAVIFLFGGFGLQMRGDTRSFIALLYILPLGVGLVILKDLKSSHILIGILLNIAGTAIMQLANSWAGFMMSPAGVDEEGELIGTVWQVFENILATPVAVHRMLGNLAFGGLVAGAYAAVKFIGAKTPAERAHYDWMGYIANFVAICGLIPLPFAGYYLGREVYSTSAVMGNNMMGGDFSWTFIIQAMLVGSLFLISNYYLWSGMTRIPGSDRYYKYIKFILGALIISFAIWLTPHNLPLTSQEVGEMGGSQYHPTLKFMGLMPAKNAVVNLIILSTFFSFLLYRRGNKSEVVPISQQGRLPQIVISLAGLAAIAIVGQYALSMLNLDPAELDLPADRAHYFRTVGYLLAFECAMAVLAVVLALRDHGKLAQGLYMAVTALSVVIFLGVYGFVVMEKASPFLRNIAVAQFLQLISCIILVTAIDVYLFRGAKELGQLQWGKMTVRSQYALLLLTFVITMNMGLMGFIRSGLRGDWHIFGVMRDTSPWSYTPSNYTMTEMVSLAVLVFMVGVAFMFWLGGIAAKNKAPDKPTVEADRATPEPPAPPGPSAGG
;
A
#
# COMPACT_ATOMS: atom_id res chain seq x y z
N MET A 1 -29.70 -19.23 -63.62
CA MET A 1 -28.71 -20.27 -63.98
C MET A 1 -27.31 -19.75 -63.64
N LYS A 2 -26.49 -20.58 -62.99
CA LYS A 2 -25.07 -20.44 -62.56
C LYS A 2 -24.76 -19.72 -61.22
N PRO A 3 -23.96 -20.37 -60.33
CA PRO A 3 -23.63 -19.88 -59.00
C PRO A 3 -22.28 -19.13 -58.94
N PHE A 4 -22.15 -18.19 -58.01
CA PHE A 4 -20.88 -17.53 -57.67
C PHE A 4 -20.11 -18.38 -56.64
N ARG A 5 -18.88 -18.78 -57.02
CA ARG A 5 -17.91 -19.50 -56.19
C ARG A 5 -17.40 -18.61 -55.04
N THR A 6 -17.49 -19.11 -53.80
CA THR A 6 -16.73 -18.60 -52.65
C THR A 6 -15.33 -19.21 -52.65
N ARG A 7 -14.30 -18.35 -52.69
CA ARG A 7 -12.88 -18.75 -52.57
C ARG A 7 -12.45 -18.53 -51.12
N GLN A 8 -12.46 -19.58 -50.31
CA GLN A 8 -11.84 -19.56 -48.97
C GLN A 8 -10.32 -19.40 -49.13
N ARG A 9 -9.76 -18.25 -48.72
CA ARG A 9 -8.32 -18.10 -48.47
C ARG A 9 -8.03 -18.61 -47.07
N ARG A 10 -7.39 -19.79 -46.95
CA ARG A 10 -6.74 -20.23 -45.72
C ARG A 10 -5.42 -19.47 -45.58
N HIS A 11 -5.24 -18.72 -44.50
CA HIS A 11 -3.97 -18.07 -44.18
C HIS A 11 -2.99 -19.12 -43.61
N PRO A 12 -1.79 -19.33 -44.21
CA PRO A 12 -0.78 -20.28 -43.72
C PRO A 12 0.06 -19.74 -42.55
N PHE A 13 -0.30 -18.59 -41.97
CA PHE A 13 0.54 -17.84 -41.05
C PHE A 13 0.60 -18.40 -39.62
N SER A 14 -0.32 -19.30 -39.26
CA SER A 14 -0.41 -19.87 -37.90
C SER A 14 0.49 -21.10 -37.67
N TRP A 15 0.85 -21.83 -38.74
CA TRP A 15 1.68 -23.03 -38.61
C TRP A 15 3.18 -22.73 -38.64
N ALA A 16 3.60 -21.64 -39.30
CA ALA A 16 5.01 -21.25 -39.36
C ALA A 16 5.58 -20.87 -37.98
N VAL A 17 4.78 -20.23 -37.11
CA VAL A 17 5.21 -19.88 -35.74
C VAL A 17 5.36 -21.11 -34.85
N LEU A 18 4.49 -22.11 -35.02
CA LEU A 18 4.57 -23.38 -34.29
C LEU A 18 5.71 -24.28 -34.77
N ILE A 19 6.05 -24.23 -36.06
CA ILE A 19 7.18 -24.99 -36.63
C ILE A 19 8.53 -24.36 -36.25
N VAL A 20 8.61 -23.02 -36.12
CA VAL A 20 9.82 -22.34 -35.60
C VAL A 20 10.04 -22.64 -34.12
N LEU A 21 8.98 -22.81 -33.32
CA LEU A 21 9.08 -23.25 -31.92
C LEU A 21 9.47 -24.74 -31.79
N ALA A 22 9.20 -25.57 -32.80
CA ALA A 22 9.52 -26.99 -32.80
C ALA A 22 10.90 -27.34 -33.41
N LEU A 23 11.57 -26.38 -34.07
CA LEU A 23 12.89 -26.57 -34.71
C LEU A 23 14.07 -26.11 -33.85
N ILE A 24 13.83 -25.78 -32.57
CA ILE A 24 14.91 -25.54 -31.60
C ILE A 24 15.53 -26.90 -31.26
N SER A 25 16.78 -27.10 -31.66
CA SER A 25 17.50 -28.37 -31.59
C SER A 25 17.64 -28.91 -30.14
N PRO A 26 17.86 -30.23 -29.95
CA PRO A 26 18.14 -30.83 -28.64
C PRO A 26 19.47 -30.37 -28.01
N GLU A 27 20.27 -29.57 -28.71
CA GLU A 27 21.54 -29.02 -28.19
C GLU A 27 21.33 -27.94 -27.12
N VAL A 28 20.10 -27.41 -26.99
CA VAL A 28 19.69 -26.51 -25.89
C VAL A 28 19.68 -27.20 -24.50
N LEU A 29 19.86 -28.52 -24.45
CA LEU A 29 19.91 -29.29 -23.20
C LEU A 29 21.32 -29.48 -22.63
N ALA A 30 22.36 -29.02 -23.31
CA ALA A 30 23.71 -28.93 -22.73
C ALA A 30 23.87 -27.55 -22.09
N LEU A 31 23.51 -27.41 -20.81
CA LEU A 31 23.78 -26.20 -20.04
C LEU A 31 25.28 -26.09 -19.77
N GLU A 32 26.00 -25.30 -20.57
CA GLU A 32 27.27 -24.74 -20.13
C GLU A 32 27.02 -23.75 -18.97
N ALA A 33 27.92 -23.74 -17.99
CA ALA A 33 27.82 -22.82 -16.86
C ALA A 33 27.88 -21.35 -17.35
N ASN A 34 26.92 -20.53 -16.90
CA ASN A 34 26.85 -19.08 -17.16
C ASN A 34 26.58 -18.62 -18.62
N GLU A 35 25.68 -19.28 -19.36
CA GLU A 35 25.18 -18.73 -20.64
C GLU A 35 24.30 -17.48 -20.43
N TYR A 36 24.74 -16.33 -20.96
CA TYR A 36 23.92 -15.12 -21.10
C TYR A 36 23.58 -14.90 -22.56
N ARG A 37 22.29 -14.98 -22.91
CA ARG A 37 21.85 -14.72 -24.28
C ARG A 37 21.42 -13.28 -24.42
N GLN A 38 21.63 -12.67 -25.59
CA GLN A 38 21.10 -11.35 -25.94
C GLN A 38 19.91 -11.48 -26.88
N PHE A 39 19.00 -10.50 -26.85
CA PHE A 39 17.88 -10.42 -27.79
C PHE A 39 18.08 -9.24 -28.73
N MET A 40 18.29 -9.51 -30.02
CA MET A 40 18.47 -8.47 -31.05
C MET A 40 19.56 -7.42 -30.73
N GLY A 41 20.65 -7.84 -30.07
CA GLY A 41 21.74 -6.94 -29.65
C GLY A 41 21.39 -6.00 -28.49
N ILE A 42 20.22 -6.17 -27.86
CA ILE A 42 19.83 -5.46 -26.65
C ILE A 42 20.39 -6.20 -25.43
N ASP A 43 20.94 -5.42 -24.51
CA ASP A 43 21.31 -5.84 -23.16
C ASP A 43 20.12 -6.52 -22.46
N SER A 44 20.32 -7.79 -22.09
CA SER A 44 19.29 -8.63 -21.48
C SER A 44 18.82 -8.13 -20.13
N ARG A 45 19.70 -7.47 -19.35
CA ARG A 45 19.36 -6.86 -18.07
C ARG A 45 18.42 -5.68 -18.26
N ARG A 46 18.65 -4.84 -19.28
CA ARG A 46 17.75 -3.71 -19.61
C ARG A 46 16.38 -4.18 -20.11
N LEU A 47 16.36 -5.20 -20.98
CA LEU A 47 15.11 -5.77 -21.49
C LEU A 47 14.29 -6.40 -20.36
N VAL A 48 14.90 -7.26 -19.54
CA VAL A 48 14.24 -7.90 -18.39
C VAL A 48 13.81 -6.85 -17.37
N TRP A 49 14.61 -5.82 -17.11
CA TRP A 49 14.20 -4.71 -16.24
C TRP A 49 12.93 -4.05 -16.76
N PHE A 50 12.89 -3.62 -18.02
CA PHE A 50 11.71 -2.97 -18.58
C PHE A 50 10.47 -3.87 -18.48
N LEU A 51 10.58 -5.14 -18.87
CA LEU A 51 9.48 -6.10 -18.80
C LEU A 51 9.00 -6.35 -17.36
N ALA A 52 9.94 -6.55 -16.43
CA ALA A 52 9.63 -6.75 -15.01
C ALA A 52 8.97 -5.51 -14.40
N GLN A 53 9.42 -4.32 -14.78
CA GLN A 53 8.87 -3.05 -14.33
C GLN A 53 7.44 -2.84 -14.84
N MET A 54 7.20 -3.11 -16.12
CA MET A 54 5.87 -3.05 -16.72
C MET A 54 4.92 -4.06 -16.07
N HIS A 55 5.35 -5.31 -15.92
CA HIS A 55 4.56 -6.33 -15.23
C HIS A 55 4.27 -5.93 -13.78
N LEU A 56 5.23 -5.33 -13.07
CA LEU A 56 5.04 -4.85 -11.70
C LEU A 56 3.98 -3.73 -11.61
N PHE A 57 3.97 -2.75 -12.52
CA PHE A 57 2.97 -1.68 -12.48
C PHE A 57 1.55 -2.21 -12.69
N PHE A 58 1.36 -3.06 -13.70
CA PHE A 58 0.07 -3.68 -13.98
C PHE A 58 -0.36 -4.66 -12.88
N GLY A 59 0.57 -5.49 -12.38
CA GLY A 59 0.31 -6.40 -11.26
C GLY A 59 -0.03 -5.69 -9.96
N ALA A 60 0.63 -4.56 -9.66
CA ALA A 60 0.30 -3.72 -8.50
C ALA A 60 -1.12 -3.15 -8.60
N PHE A 61 -1.53 -2.73 -9.80
CA PHE A 61 -2.89 -2.25 -10.05
C PHE A 61 -3.93 -3.37 -9.89
N VAL A 62 -3.67 -4.54 -10.48
CA VAL A 62 -4.55 -5.72 -10.40
C VAL A 62 -4.70 -6.23 -8.96
N LEU A 63 -3.65 -6.17 -8.15
CA LEU A 63 -3.70 -6.56 -6.73
C LEU A 63 -4.32 -5.46 -5.86
N GLY A 64 -4.03 -4.20 -6.13
CA GLY A 64 -4.46 -3.06 -5.30
C GLY A 64 -5.96 -2.80 -5.33
N VAL A 65 -6.59 -2.86 -6.51
CA VAL A 65 -8.01 -2.51 -6.67
C VAL A 65 -8.97 -3.47 -5.93
N PRO A 66 -8.84 -4.80 -6.03
CA PRO A 66 -9.67 -5.74 -5.28
C PRO A 66 -9.63 -5.53 -3.77
N LEU A 67 -8.47 -5.14 -3.21
CA LEU A 67 -8.29 -4.98 -1.76
C LEU A 67 -9.27 -3.94 -1.20
N PHE A 68 -9.41 -2.79 -1.86
CA PHE A 68 -10.35 -1.77 -1.41
C PHE A 68 -11.74 -1.91 -2.02
N ALA A 69 -11.90 -2.48 -3.21
CA ALA A 69 -13.22 -2.68 -3.82
C ALA A 69 -14.12 -3.56 -2.95
N VAL A 70 -13.57 -4.64 -2.39
CA VAL A 70 -14.31 -5.52 -1.46
C VAL A 70 -14.66 -4.81 -0.15
N ILE A 71 -13.77 -3.96 0.36
CA ILE A 71 -14.06 -3.14 1.55
C ILE A 71 -15.21 -2.18 1.26
N VAL A 72 -15.18 -1.47 0.12
CA VAL A 72 -16.24 -0.55 -0.31
C VAL A 72 -17.56 -1.31 -0.48
N GLU A 73 -17.55 -2.50 -1.05
CA GLU A 73 -18.73 -3.36 -1.19
C GLU A 73 -19.29 -3.78 0.17
N ILE A 74 -18.45 -4.23 1.11
CA ILE A 74 -18.88 -4.61 2.47
C ILE A 74 -19.54 -3.43 3.19
N VAL A 75 -18.98 -2.23 3.06
CA VAL A 75 -19.54 -1.01 3.66
C VAL A 75 -20.88 -0.67 3.01
N GLY A 76 -20.97 -0.73 1.67
CA GLY A 76 -22.22 -0.50 0.94
C GLY A 76 -23.32 -1.50 1.31
N TRP A 77 -22.97 -2.79 1.40
CA TRP A 77 -23.90 -3.85 1.78
C TRP A 77 -24.41 -3.70 3.23
N ARG A 78 -23.52 -3.43 4.19
CA ARG A 78 -23.93 -3.23 5.60
C ARG A 78 -24.74 -1.96 5.80
N GLY A 79 -24.45 -0.91 5.02
CA GLY A 79 -25.17 0.37 5.06
C GLY A 79 -26.42 0.42 4.20
N ALA A 80 -26.72 -0.62 3.40
CA ALA A 80 -27.73 -0.60 2.34
C ALA A 80 -27.58 0.59 1.37
N ASP A 81 -26.33 0.99 1.08
CA ASP A 81 -25.99 2.12 0.21
C ASP A 81 -25.64 1.63 -1.20
N ALA A 82 -26.60 1.77 -2.12
CA ALA A 82 -26.45 1.41 -3.52
C ALA A 82 -25.35 2.21 -4.25
N LYS A 83 -25.02 3.41 -3.78
CA LYS A 83 -23.98 4.25 -4.39
C LYS A 83 -22.60 3.65 -4.16
N LEU A 84 -22.34 3.14 -2.95
CA LEU A 84 -21.10 2.44 -2.62
C LEU A 84 -20.98 1.10 -3.34
N ASP A 85 -22.08 0.35 -3.47
CA ASP A 85 -22.09 -0.89 -4.24
C ASP A 85 -21.72 -0.65 -5.72
N LYS A 86 -22.36 0.36 -6.34
CA LYS A 86 -22.04 0.77 -7.71
C LYS A 86 -20.59 1.21 -7.86
N LEU A 87 -20.05 1.93 -6.88
CA LEU A 87 -18.64 2.35 -6.88
C LEU A 87 -17.69 1.15 -6.87
N ALA A 88 -17.96 0.15 -6.02
CA ALA A 88 -17.16 -1.07 -5.97
C ALA A 88 -17.18 -1.82 -7.31
N TYR A 89 -18.34 -1.88 -7.97
CA TYR A 89 -18.47 -2.43 -9.32
C TYR A 89 -17.63 -1.64 -10.34
N GLU A 90 -17.72 -0.31 -10.32
CA GLU A 90 -16.97 0.55 -11.25
C GLU A 90 -15.46 0.37 -11.08
N PHE A 91 -14.95 0.33 -9.85
CA PHE A 91 -13.53 0.03 -9.61
C PHE A 91 -13.14 -1.35 -10.13
N THR A 92 -13.95 -2.37 -9.86
CA THR A 92 -13.71 -3.74 -10.33
C THR A 92 -13.75 -3.83 -11.86
N SER A 93 -14.59 -3.04 -12.53
CA SER A 93 -14.68 -3.04 -13.99
C SER A 93 -13.36 -2.63 -14.66
N LEU A 94 -12.58 -1.75 -14.02
CA LEU A 94 -11.26 -1.34 -14.49
C LEU A 94 -10.25 -2.50 -14.53
N LEU A 95 -10.47 -3.57 -13.74
CA LEU A 95 -9.59 -4.72 -13.67
C LEU A 95 -9.69 -5.65 -14.87
N SER A 96 -10.89 -5.78 -15.46
CA SER A 96 -11.16 -6.76 -16.52
C SER A 96 -10.24 -6.60 -17.74
N VAL A 97 -9.86 -5.37 -18.08
CA VAL A 97 -8.93 -5.06 -19.18
C VAL A 97 -7.47 -5.18 -18.70
N ALA A 98 -7.17 -4.69 -17.50
CA ALA A 98 -5.82 -4.70 -16.95
C ALA A 98 -5.29 -6.12 -16.66
N TYR A 99 -6.18 -7.07 -16.32
CA TYR A 99 -5.81 -8.45 -16.01
C TYR A 99 -5.13 -9.15 -17.18
N ALA A 100 -5.73 -9.06 -18.38
CA ALA A 100 -5.18 -9.69 -19.57
C ALA A 100 -3.80 -9.11 -19.95
N THR A 101 -3.64 -7.78 -19.86
CA THR A 101 -2.36 -7.12 -20.08
C THR A 101 -1.31 -7.55 -19.05
N THR A 102 -1.70 -7.68 -17.78
CA THR A 102 -0.83 -8.16 -16.69
C THR A 102 -0.34 -9.57 -16.96
N ALA A 103 -1.24 -10.48 -17.32
CA ALA A 103 -0.92 -11.87 -17.64
C ALA A 103 -0.02 -11.99 -18.88
N ALA A 104 -0.29 -11.21 -19.92
CA ALA A 104 0.55 -11.17 -21.12
C ALA A 104 1.97 -10.68 -20.81
N LEU A 105 2.11 -9.60 -20.03
CA LEU A 105 3.40 -9.10 -19.58
C LEU A 105 4.13 -10.09 -18.66
N GLY A 106 3.40 -10.81 -17.80
CA GLY A 106 3.96 -11.84 -16.93
C GLY A 106 4.47 -13.04 -17.71
N GLY A 107 3.70 -13.52 -18.69
CA GLY A 107 4.13 -14.58 -19.61
C GLY A 107 5.35 -14.14 -20.42
N LEU A 108 5.33 -12.94 -20.99
CA LEU A 108 6.47 -12.37 -21.72
C LEU A 108 7.72 -12.25 -20.84
N LEU A 109 7.57 -11.80 -19.59
CA LEU A 109 8.66 -11.75 -18.63
C LEU A 109 9.21 -13.15 -18.32
N ALA A 110 8.34 -14.15 -18.11
CA ALA A 110 8.75 -15.52 -17.86
C ALA A 110 9.53 -16.08 -19.06
N PHE A 111 9.02 -15.92 -20.29
CA PHE A 111 9.73 -16.30 -21.50
C PHE A 111 11.09 -15.61 -21.62
N ALA A 112 11.16 -14.30 -21.34
CA ALA A 112 12.42 -13.57 -21.37
C ALA A 112 13.41 -14.09 -20.33
N LEU A 113 12.98 -14.38 -19.11
CA LEU A 113 13.84 -14.93 -18.05
C LEU A 113 14.37 -16.33 -18.40
N PHE A 114 13.50 -17.27 -18.79
CA PHE A 114 13.92 -18.63 -19.15
C PHE A 114 14.80 -18.68 -20.40
N THR A 115 14.63 -17.73 -21.33
CA THR A 115 15.42 -17.67 -22.55
C THR A 115 16.77 -16.96 -22.35
N LEU A 116 16.78 -15.83 -21.64
CA LEU A 116 17.97 -14.97 -21.52
C LEU A 116 18.87 -15.34 -20.34
N TYR A 117 18.29 -15.98 -19.31
CA TYR A 117 18.97 -16.40 -18.08
C TYR A 117 18.68 -17.87 -17.75
N PRO A 118 18.97 -18.82 -18.66
CA PRO A 118 18.60 -20.23 -18.51
C PRO A 118 19.24 -20.89 -17.28
N THR A 119 20.51 -20.61 -16.98
CA THR A 119 21.22 -21.14 -15.80
C THR A 119 20.58 -20.68 -14.50
N PHE A 120 20.34 -19.37 -14.37
CA PHE A 120 19.68 -18.79 -13.20
C PHE A 120 18.26 -19.33 -13.02
N MET A 121 17.47 -19.40 -14.10
CA MET A 121 16.11 -19.90 -14.01
C MET A 121 16.05 -21.41 -13.75
N GLY A 122 17.01 -22.19 -14.27
CA GLY A 122 17.14 -23.62 -13.96
C GLY A 122 17.38 -23.85 -12.47
N TYR A 123 18.30 -23.08 -11.87
CA TYR A 123 18.56 -23.12 -10.43
C TYR A 123 17.33 -22.71 -9.60
N MET A 124 16.71 -21.57 -9.91
CA MET A 124 15.52 -21.09 -9.21
C MET A 124 14.35 -22.07 -9.33
N ALA A 125 14.13 -22.66 -10.51
CA ALA A 125 13.08 -23.64 -10.73
C ALA A 125 13.34 -24.97 -10.00
N GLY A 126 14.61 -25.36 -9.84
CA GLY A 126 15.01 -26.51 -9.03
C GLY A 126 14.64 -26.32 -7.56
N LEU A 127 15.05 -25.20 -6.95
CA LEU A 127 14.79 -24.92 -5.53
C LEU A 127 13.30 -24.64 -5.23
N PHE A 128 12.62 -23.90 -6.11
CA PHE A 128 11.26 -23.43 -5.89
C PHE A 128 10.20 -24.23 -6.64
N LYS A 129 10.48 -25.45 -7.11
CA LYS A 129 9.56 -26.25 -7.93
C LYS A 129 8.14 -26.28 -7.38
N ASP A 130 7.99 -26.65 -6.11
CA ASP A 130 6.67 -26.76 -5.47
C ASP A 130 5.99 -25.39 -5.29
N VAL A 131 6.78 -24.36 -5.00
CA VAL A 131 6.31 -22.98 -4.87
C VAL A 131 5.86 -22.42 -6.22
N MET A 132 6.57 -22.70 -7.31
CA MET A 132 6.19 -22.30 -8.67
C MET A 132 4.93 -23.02 -9.13
N PHE A 133 4.76 -24.31 -8.78
CA PHE A 133 3.52 -25.03 -9.04
C PHE A 133 2.33 -24.43 -8.27
N MET A 134 2.52 -24.14 -6.98
CA MET A 134 1.51 -23.45 -6.17
C MET A 134 1.18 -22.06 -6.72
N TYR A 135 2.18 -21.32 -7.18
CA TYR A 135 2.01 -20.02 -7.83
C TYR A 135 1.11 -20.14 -9.08
N ALA A 136 1.35 -21.13 -9.93
CA ALA A 136 0.52 -21.37 -11.11
C ALA A 136 -0.93 -21.72 -10.73
N LEU A 137 -1.15 -22.57 -9.72
CA LEU A 137 -2.49 -22.90 -9.22
C LEU A 137 -3.21 -21.67 -8.66
N LEU A 138 -2.53 -20.87 -7.85
CA LEU A 138 -3.09 -19.65 -7.28
C LEU A 138 -3.41 -18.62 -8.36
N PHE A 139 -2.61 -18.53 -9.43
CA PHE A 139 -2.92 -17.70 -10.58
C PHE A 139 -4.25 -18.09 -11.24
N PHE A 140 -4.50 -19.39 -11.45
CA PHE A 140 -5.80 -19.86 -11.93
C PHE A 140 -6.93 -19.57 -10.94
N ALA A 141 -6.69 -19.74 -9.63
CA ALA A 141 -7.66 -19.43 -8.59
C ALA A 141 -8.02 -17.93 -8.57
N GLU A 142 -7.01 -17.05 -8.67
CA GLU A 142 -7.19 -15.60 -8.76
C GLU A 142 -8.01 -15.24 -10.01
N THR A 143 -7.65 -15.79 -11.19
CA THR A 143 -8.43 -15.58 -12.42
C THR A 143 -9.88 -16.03 -12.21
N PHE A 144 -10.09 -17.22 -11.65
CA PHE A 144 -11.40 -17.78 -11.43
C PHE A 144 -12.24 -16.88 -10.51
N PHE A 145 -11.72 -16.50 -9.34
CA PHE A 145 -12.44 -15.63 -8.41
C PHE A 145 -12.66 -14.23 -8.97
N LEU A 146 -11.71 -13.67 -9.73
CA LEU A 146 -11.88 -12.37 -10.38
C LEU A 146 -13.04 -12.39 -11.37
N TYR A 147 -13.13 -13.42 -12.21
CA TYR A 147 -14.21 -13.56 -13.17
C TYR A 147 -15.55 -13.83 -12.48
N LEU A 148 -15.58 -14.69 -11.45
CA LEU A 148 -16.79 -14.92 -10.66
C LEU A 148 -17.27 -13.66 -9.95
N TYR A 149 -16.35 -12.87 -9.40
CA TYR A 149 -16.65 -11.60 -8.75
C TYR A 149 -17.21 -10.60 -9.77
N TYR A 150 -16.49 -10.34 -10.86
CA TYR A 150 -16.91 -9.34 -11.83
C TYR A 150 -18.19 -9.71 -12.59
N TYR A 151 -18.28 -10.92 -13.15
CA TYR A 151 -19.45 -11.35 -13.93
C TYR A 151 -20.62 -11.86 -13.07
N GLY A 152 -20.34 -12.21 -11.81
CA GLY A 152 -21.35 -12.60 -10.84
C GLY A 152 -22.08 -11.40 -10.22
N TRP A 153 -21.57 -10.17 -10.37
CA TRP A 153 -22.12 -8.97 -9.73
C TRP A 153 -23.63 -8.91 -9.82
N ASN A 154 -24.21 -8.78 -11.01
CA ASN A 154 -25.66 -8.65 -11.18
C ASN A 154 -26.45 -9.93 -10.82
N ARG A 155 -25.84 -11.11 -10.96
CA ARG A 155 -26.52 -12.39 -10.69
C ARG A 155 -26.66 -12.67 -9.19
N MET A 156 -25.77 -12.12 -8.37
CA MET A 156 -25.70 -12.36 -6.93
C MET A 156 -26.24 -11.20 -6.08
N GLN A 157 -26.92 -10.22 -6.68
CA GLN A 157 -27.58 -9.10 -5.97
C GLN A 157 -28.96 -9.48 -5.41
N GLY A 158 -29.58 -10.54 -5.93
CA GLY A 158 -30.91 -11.03 -5.50
C GLY A 158 -30.84 -12.35 -4.73
N GLY A 159 -32.00 -12.90 -4.39
CA GLY A 159 -32.14 -14.19 -3.71
C GLY A 159 -32.50 -14.08 -2.23
N GLY A 160 -33.38 -14.97 -1.77
CA GLY A 160 -33.71 -15.10 -0.35
C GLY A 160 -32.51 -15.60 0.47
N PRO A 161 -32.55 -15.43 1.80
CA PRO A 161 -31.50 -15.96 2.67
C PRO A 161 -31.41 -17.48 2.54
N PHE A 162 -30.19 -18.01 2.71
CA PHE A 162 -29.98 -19.45 2.77
C PHE A 162 -30.73 -20.09 3.94
N PRO A 163 -31.01 -21.41 3.90
CA PRO A 163 -31.64 -22.10 5.02
C PRO A 163 -30.88 -21.86 6.33
N LEU A 164 -31.61 -21.67 7.44
CA LEU A 164 -31.02 -21.30 8.73
C LEU A 164 -29.91 -22.27 9.18
N LYS A 165 -30.10 -23.58 8.96
CA LYS A 165 -29.10 -24.61 9.24
C LYS A 165 -27.78 -24.39 8.50
N LEU A 166 -27.86 -23.97 7.23
CA LEU A 166 -26.70 -23.68 6.41
C LEU A 166 -25.99 -22.40 6.87
N GLN A 167 -26.74 -21.37 7.26
CA GLN A 167 -26.15 -20.15 7.85
C GLN A 167 -25.42 -20.44 9.17
N TRP A 168 -26.00 -21.26 10.04
CA TRP A 168 -25.37 -21.66 11.30
C TRP A 168 -24.14 -22.54 11.08
N PHE A 169 -24.16 -23.42 10.07
CA PHE A 169 -22.98 -24.18 9.67
C PHE A 169 -21.83 -23.25 9.26
N PHE A 170 -22.08 -22.29 8.36
CA PHE A 170 -21.05 -21.33 7.93
C PHE A 170 -20.55 -20.44 9.08
N LYS A 171 -21.43 -19.97 9.96
CA LYS A 171 -21.04 -19.22 11.15
C LYS A 171 -20.17 -20.04 12.10
N GLY A 172 -20.56 -21.28 12.38
CA GLY A 172 -19.80 -22.19 13.23
C GLY A 172 -18.41 -22.47 12.66
N LEU A 173 -18.34 -22.79 11.37
CA LEU A 173 -17.07 -22.99 10.66
C LEU A 173 -16.21 -21.72 10.64
N GLY A 174 -16.82 -20.56 10.38
CA GLY A 174 -16.13 -19.27 10.38
C GLY A 174 -15.56 -18.91 11.76
N ILE A 175 -16.32 -19.11 12.84
CA ILE A 175 -15.84 -18.90 14.21
C ILE A 175 -14.69 -19.86 14.56
N LEU A 176 -14.78 -21.13 14.15
CA LEU A 176 -13.70 -22.10 14.32
C LEU A 176 -12.41 -21.63 13.61
N ILE A 177 -12.53 -21.16 12.37
CA ILE A 177 -11.41 -20.65 11.57
C ILE A 177 -10.82 -19.38 12.22
N ILE A 178 -11.65 -18.48 12.73
CA ILE A 178 -11.18 -17.29 13.47
C ILE A 178 -10.43 -17.70 14.74
N ALA A 179 -10.96 -18.66 15.51
CA ALA A 179 -10.28 -19.17 16.70
C ALA A 179 -8.93 -19.81 16.34
N ALA A 180 -8.90 -20.62 15.26
CA ALA A 180 -7.67 -21.18 14.73
C ALA A 180 -6.68 -20.08 14.28
N ALA A 181 -7.15 -19.01 13.64
CA ALA A 181 -6.31 -17.88 13.26
C ALA A 181 -5.68 -17.19 14.49
N VAL A 182 -6.44 -17.01 15.57
CA VAL A 182 -5.93 -16.43 16.83
C VAL A 182 -4.90 -17.37 17.48
N ILE A 183 -5.17 -18.67 17.56
CA ILE A 183 -4.21 -19.65 18.08
C ILE A 183 -2.94 -19.67 17.23
N PHE A 184 -3.08 -19.62 15.90
CA PHE A 184 -1.97 -19.56 14.96
C PHE A 184 -1.15 -18.29 15.15
N LEU A 185 -1.78 -17.11 15.34
CA LEU A 185 -1.08 -15.84 15.61
C LEU A 185 -0.13 -15.91 16.80
N PHE A 186 -0.48 -16.67 17.84
CA PHE A 186 0.32 -16.83 19.05
C PHE A 186 1.21 -18.09 19.04
N GLY A 187 1.28 -18.81 17.92
CA GLY A 187 2.16 -19.98 17.78
C GLY A 187 1.64 -21.26 18.43
N GLY A 188 0.35 -21.33 18.75
CA GLY A 188 -0.23 -22.47 19.49
C GLY A 188 -0.21 -23.81 18.74
N PHE A 189 0.11 -23.83 17.44
CA PHE A 189 0.24 -25.06 16.64
C PHE A 189 1.64 -25.66 16.60
N GLY A 190 2.63 -25.05 17.29
CA GLY A 190 4.01 -25.57 17.32
C GLY A 190 4.75 -25.54 15.98
N LEU A 191 4.20 -24.85 14.97
CA LEU A 191 4.84 -24.67 13.66
C LEU A 191 6.01 -23.69 13.80
N GLN A 192 7.21 -24.13 13.41
CA GLN A 192 8.39 -23.27 13.35
C GLN A 192 8.25 -22.32 12.16
N MET A 193 7.86 -21.08 12.46
CA MET A 193 7.63 -20.01 11.49
C MET A 193 7.97 -18.67 12.15
N ARG A 194 8.50 -17.73 11.38
CA ARG A 194 8.76 -16.38 11.87
C ARG A 194 7.45 -15.69 12.23
N GLY A 195 7.49 -14.88 13.29
CA GLY A 195 6.31 -14.21 13.82
C GLY A 195 5.63 -13.27 12.82
N ASP A 196 6.39 -12.65 11.93
CA ASP A 196 5.89 -11.77 10.87
C ASP A 196 5.17 -12.56 9.77
N THR A 197 5.76 -13.65 9.27
CA THR A 197 5.13 -14.55 8.28
C THR A 197 3.83 -15.12 8.82
N ARG A 198 3.86 -15.56 10.09
CA ARG A 198 2.68 -16.07 10.80
C ARG A 198 1.58 -15.01 10.89
N SER A 199 1.95 -13.77 11.24
CA SER A 199 1.02 -12.64 11.29
C SER A 199 0.44 -12.32 9.91
N PHE A 200 1.28 -12.33 8.87
CA PHE A 200 0.87 -12.08 7.49
C PHE A 200 -0.18 -13.11 7.02
N ILE A 201 0.10 -14.40 7.20
CA ILE A 201 -0.80 -15.50 6.85
C ILE A 201 -2.11 -15.42 7.64
N ALA A 202 -2.03 -15.19 8.95
CA ALA A 202 -3.21 -15.11 9.79
C ALA A 202 -4.13 -13.95 9.38
N LEU A 203 -3.55 -12.76 9.19
CA LEU A 203 -4.31 -11.52 8.97
C LEU A 203 -4.83 -11.39 7.54
N LEU A 204 -4.13 -11.94 6.55
CA LEU A 204 -4.52 -11.80 5.15
C LEU A 204 -5.18 -13.03 4.56
N TYR A 205 -4.99 -14.23 5.13
CA TYR A 205 -5.56 -15.46 4.59
C TYR A 205 -6.63 -16.06 5.51
N ILE A 206 -6.24 -16.44 6.73
CA ILE A 206 -7.11 -17.25 7.61
C ILE A 206 -8.24 -16.41 8.20
N LEU A 207 -7.93 -15.24 8.77
CA LEU A 207 -8.92 -14.37 9.39
C LEU A 207 -9.94 -13.83 8.39
N PRO A 208 -9.56 -13.32 7.19
CA PRO A 208 -10.54 -12.88 6.20
C PRO A 208 -11.45 -14.00 5.73
N LEU A 209 -10.92 -15.22 5.54
CA LEU A 209 -11.73 -16.40 5.21
C LEU A 209 -12.76 -16.69 6.30
N GLY A 210 -12.33 -16.71 7.57
CA GLY A 210 -13.22 -16.93 8.70
C GLY A 210 -14.31 -15.86 8.81
N VAL A 211 -13.94 -14.58 8.65
CA VAL A 211 -14.89 -13.45 8.64
C VAL A 211 -15.88 -13.57 7.48
N GLY A 212 -15.40 -13.91 6.28
CA GLY A 212 -16.20 -14.12 5.09
C GLY A 212 -17.26 -15.21 5.29
N LEU A 213 -16.91 -16.30 5.97
CA LEU A 213 -17.85 -17.38 6.31
C LEU A 213 -18.86 -16.97 7.39
N VAL A 214 -18.46 -16.17 8.38
CA VAL A 214 -19.37 -15.66 9.42
C VAL A 214 -20.47 -14.76 8.85
N ILE A 215 -20.14 -13.94 7.85
CA ILE A 215 -21.10 -13.03 7.22
C ILE A 215 -21.97 -13.70 6.15
N LEU A 216 -21.67 -14.95 5.78
CA LEU A 216 -22.32 -15.67 4.69
C LEU A 216 -23.77 -16.06 5.05
N LYS A 217 -24.74 -15.45 4.38
CA LYS A 217 -26.18 -15.66 4.63
C LYS A 217 -27.07 -15.67 3.39
N ASP A 218 -26.59 -15.15 2.27
CA ASP A 218 -27.33 -14.94 1.02
C ASP A 218 -26.36 -14.91 -0.18
N LEU A 219 -26.89 -14.73 -1.39
CA LEU A 219 -26.04 -14.64 -2.59
C LEU A 219 -25.13 -13.41 -2.57
N LYS A 220 -25.56 -12.29 -1.98
CA LYS A 220 -24.75 -11.07 -1.92
C LYS A 220 -23.54 -11.22 -1.02
N SER A 221 -23.71 -11.83 0.16
CA SER A 221 -22.60 -12.19 1.04
C SER A 221 -21.72 -13.29 0.45
N SER A 222 -22.25 -14.14 -0.44
CA SER A 222 -21.44 -15.08 -1.23
C SER A 222 -20.55 -14.35 -2.24
N HIS A 223 -21.08 -13.31 -2.90
CA HIS A 223 -20.31 -12.44 -3.78
C HIS A 223 -19.15 -11.75 -3.04
N ILE A 224 -19.42 -11.23 -1.84
CA ILE A 224 -18.38 -10.66 -0.96
C ILE A 224 -17.32 -11.70 -0.60
N LEU A 225 -17.72 -12.94 -0.26
CA LEU A 225 -16.78 -14.02 0.03
C LEU A 225 -15.89 -14.34 -1.18
N ILE A 226 -16.42 -14.34 -2.39
CA ILE A 226 -15.63 -14.51 -3.63
C ILE A 226 -14.60 -13.38 -3.75
N GLY A 227 -14.98 -12.13 -3.45
CA GLY A 227 -14.05 -11.00 -3.41
C GLY A 227 -12.96 -11.16 -2.33
N ILE A 228 -13.30 -11.72 -1.17
CA ILE A 228 -12.31 -12.06 -0.13
C ILE A 228 -11.33 -13.13 -0.64
N LEU A 229 -11.84 -14.19 -1.26
CA LEU A 229 -11.02 -15.27 -1.83
C LEU A 229 -10.10 -14.78 -2.95
N LEU A 230 -10.59 -13.84 -3.79
CA LEU A 230 -9.77 -13.15 -4.78
C LEU A 230 -8.57 -12.44 -4.13
N ASN A 231 -8.81 -11.70 -3.05
CA ASN A 231 -7.75 -11.01 -2.32
C ASN A 231 -6.76 -11.97 -1.66
N ILE A 232 -7.26 -13.09 -1.08
CA ILE A 232 -6.41 -14.14 -0.52
C ILE A 232 -5.50 -14.73 -1.60
N ALA A 233 -6.05 -15.07 -2.77
CA ALA A 233 -5.28 -15.60 -3.89
C ALA A 233 -4.23 -14.59 -4.39
N GLY A 234 -4.62 -13.34 -4.65
CA GLY A 234 -3.72 -12.29 -5.13
C GLY A 234 -2.58 -11.97 -4.15
N THR A 235 -2.88 -11.86 -2.85
CA THR A 235 -1.86 -11.63 -1.81
C THR A 235 -0.97 -12.85 -1.57
N ALA A 236 -1.46 -14.08 -1.79
CA ALA A 236 -0.65 -15.29 -1.78
C ALA A 236 0.31 -15.36 -2.97
N ILE A 237 -0.15 -15.11 -4.20
CA ILE A 237 0.69 -14.99 -5.40
C ILE A 237 1.83 -13.99 -5.16
N MET A 238 1.49 -12.84 -4.57
CA MET A 238 2.46 -11.81 -4.23
C MET A 238 3.50 -12.31 -3.21
N GLN A 239 3.10 -13.03 -2.15
CA GLN A 239 4.03 -13.62 -1.18
C GLN A 239 4.98 -14.62 -1.84
N LEU A 240 4.45 -15.50 -2.70
CA LEU A 240 5.28 -16.47 -3.41
C LEU A 240 6.30 -15.78 -4.32
N ALA A 241 5.90 -14.75 -5.08
CA ALA A 241 6.83 -13.97 -5.90
C ALA A 241 7.86 -13.19 -5.06
N ASN A 242 7.46 -12.69 -3.89
CA ASN A 242 8.36 -12.00 -2.97
C ASN A 242 9.34 -12.94 -2.29
N SER A 243 8.96 -14.20 -2.09
CA SER A 243 9.88 -15.22 -1.62
C SER A 243 11.04 -15.40 -2.60
N TRP A 244 10.78 -15.47 -3.91
CA TRP A 244 11.83 -15.53 -4.93
C TRP A 244 12.71 -14.28 -4.94
N ALA A 245 12.09 -13.11 -4.98
CA ALA A 245 12.82 -11.84 -5.02
C ALA A 245 13.64 -11.59 -3.73
N GLY A 246 13.10 -12.00 -2.58
CA GLY A 246 13.75 -11.95 -1.28
C GLY A 246 14.91 -12.93 -1.21
N PHE A 247 14.75 -14.16 -1.69
CA PHE A 247 15.81 -15.18 -1.72
C PHE A 247 17.02 -14.72 -2.52
N MET A 248 16.80 -14.05 -3.65
CA MET A 248 17.89 -13.47 -4.44
C MET A 248 18.74 -12.45 -3.64
N MET A 249 18.17 -11.78 -2.64
CA MET A 249 18.88 -10.81 -1.78
C MET A 249 19.34 -11.40 -0.44
N SER A 250 18.62 -12.38 0.08
CA SER A 250 18.87 -13.02 1.36
C SER A 250 18.73 -14.54 1.20
N PRO A 251 19.67 -15.22 0.52
CA PRO A 251 19.57 -16.65 0.36
C PRO A 251 19.59 -17.33 1.74
N ALA A 252 18.72 -18.33 1.90
CA ALA A 252 18.56 -19.08 3.13
C ALA A 252 18.29 -20.54 2.81
N GLY A 253 18.81 -21.47 3.61
CA GLY A 253 18.65 -22.90 3.39
C GLY A 253 19.53 -23.49 2.28
N VAL A 254 20.48 -22.71 1.76
CA VAL A 254 21.50 -23.14 0.78
C VAL A 254 22.89 -22.76 1.28
N ASP A 255 23.92 -23.48 0.84
CA ASP A 255 25.34 -23.11 1.06
C ASP A 255 25.86 -22.11 0.00
N GLU A 256 27.17 -21.83 0.03
CA GLU A 256 27.82 -20.88 -0.89
C GLU A 256 27.86 -21.42 -2.33
N GLU A 257 27.88 -22.73 -2.50
CA GLU A 257 27.79 -23.43 -3.77
C GLU A 257 26.36 -23.48 -4.33
N GLY A 258 25.37 -23.15 -3.50
CA GLY A 258 23.94 -23.17 -3.84
C GLY A 258 23.27 -24.52 -3.65
N GLU A 259 23.93 -25.48 -3.01
CA GLU A 259 23.33 -26.77 -2.67
C GLU A 259 22.34 -26.60 -1.50
N LEU A 260 21.24 -27.35 -1.56
CA LEU A 260 20.21 -27.29 -0.53
C LEU A 260 20.67 -28.02 0.73
N ILE A 261 21.04 -27.27 1.76
CA ILE A 261 21.42 -27.78 3.09
C ILE A 261 20.26 -27.75 4.10
N GLY A 262 19.21 -26.98 3.80
CA GLY A 262 18.04 -26.79 4.66
C GLY A 262 16.76 -27.39 4.10
N THR A 263 15.63 -26.80 4.51
CA THR A 263 14.31 -27.15 3.99
C THR A 263 13.85 -26.15 2.93
N VAL A 264 12.99 -26.61 2.01
CA VAL A 264 12.31 -25.72 1.04
C VAL A 264 11.53 -24.62 1.76
N TRP A 265 11.02 -24.88 2.98
CA TRP A 265 10.36 -23.85 3.78
C TRP A 265 11.33 -22.73 4.21
N GLN A 266 12.57 -23.03 4.58
CA GLN A 266 13.58 -22.01 4.91
C GLN A 266 13.98 -21.17 3.70
N VAL A 267 14.07 -21.79 2.52
CA VAL A 267 14.27 -21.09 1.24
C VAL A 267 13.09 -20.15 0.97
N PHE A 268 11.87 -20.64 1.18
CA PHE A 268 10.64 -19.87 0.99
C PHE A 268 10.52 -18.69 1.98
N GLU A 269 10.76 -18.95 3.27
CA GLU A 269 10.65 -18.02 4.38
C GLU A 269 11.97 -17.26 4.65
N ASN A 270 12.73 -16.99 3.58
CA ASN A 270 13.95 -16.20 3.69
C ASN A 270 13.70 -14.84 4.37
N ILE A 271 14.77 -14.23 4.87
CA ILE A 271 14.71 -13.06 5.77
C ILE A 271 13.84 -11.93 5.18
N LEU A 272 13.93 -11.71 3.87
CA LEU A 272 13.28 -10.59 3.19
C LEU A 272 11.90 -10.92 2.58
N ALA A 273 11.47 -12.19 2.51
CA ALA A 273 10.22 -12.59 1.86
C ALA A 273 8.99 -11.83 2.40
N THR A 274 8.75 -11.93 3.71
CA THR A 274 7.61 -11.28 4.37
C THR A 274 7.76 -9.76 4.50
N PRO A 275 8.92 -9.20 4.90
CA PRO A 275 9.11 -7.74 4.91
C PRO A 275 8.80 -7.07 3.57
N VAL A 276 9.26 -7.66 2.46
CA VAL A 276 8.96 -7.16 1.11
C VAL A 276 7.46 -7.27 0.82
N ALA A 277 6.80 -8.35 1.23
CA ALA A 277 5.37 -8.54 1.01
C ALA A 277 4.50 -7.53 1.75
N VAL A 278 4.83 -7.23 3.01
CA VAL A 278 4.13 -6.18 3.78
C VAL A 278 4.29 -4.83 3.10
N HIS A 279 5.51 -4.46 2.69
CA HIS A 279 5.77 -3.21 1.99
C HIS A 279 5.02 -3.12 0.65
N ARG A 280 5.07 -4.19 -0.16
CA ARG A 280 4.38 -4.23 -1.46
C ARG A 280 2.87 -4.22 -1.33
N MET A 281 2.28 -4.87 -0.32
CA MET A 281 0.83 -4.82 -0.11
C MET A 281 0.35 -3.38 0.11
N LEU A 282 1.00 -2.65 1.02
CA LEU A 282 0.66 -1.26 1.32
C LEU A 282 0.93 -0.35 0.12
N GLY A 283 2.04 -0.58 -0.59
CA GLY A 283 2.37 0.12 -1.83
C GLY A 283 1.34 -0.10 -2.93
N ASN A 284 0.88 -1.34 -3.14
CA ASN A 284 -0.13 -1.70 -4.13
C ASN A 284 -1.49 -1.08 -3.79
N LEU A 285 -1.87 -1.03 -2.50
CA LEU A 285 -3.07 -0.34 -2.04
C LEU A 285 -3.02 1.16 -2.35
N ALA A 286 -1.90 1.81 -2.02
CA ALA A 286 -1.67 3.22 -2.33
C ALA A 286 -1.72 3.48 -3.84
N PHE A 287 -1.02 2.64 -4.62
CA PHE A 287 -0.95 2.73 -6.07
C PHE A 287 -2.32 2.55 -6.74
N GLY A 288 -3.06 1.50 -6.37
CA GLY A 288 -4.39 1.24 -6.90
C GLY A 288 -5.37 2.38 -6.62
N GLY A 289 -5.34 2.92 -5.40
CA GLY A 289 -6.13 4.10 -5.02
C GLY A 289 -5.80 5.33 -5.87
N LEU A 290 -4.51 5.62 -6.09
CA LEU A 290 -4.10 6.78 -6.91
C LEU A 290 -4.46 6.59 -8.38
N VAL A 291 -4.23 5.42 -8.99
CA VAL A 291 -4.61 5.13 -10.38
C VAL A 291 -6.14 5.25 -10.57
N ALA A 292 -6.93 4.75 -9.62
CA ALA A 292 -8.38 4.93 -9.63
C ALA A 292 -8.79 6.41 -9.44
N GLY A 293 -8.03 7.18 -8.67
CA GLY A 293 -8.17 8.63 -8.53
C GLY A 293 -7.87 9.36 -9.83
N ALA A 294 -6.83 8.96 -10.58
CA ALA A 294 -6.53 9.51 -11.91
C ALA A 294 -7.65 9.22 -12.90
N TYR A 295 -8.24 8.01 -12.89
CA TYR A 295 -9.43 7.71 -13.68
C TYR A 295 -10.57 8.69 -13.38
N ALA A 296 -10.88 8.87 -12.09
CA ALA A 296 -11.91 9.81 -11.64
C ALA A 296 -11.60 11.25 -12.06
N ALA A 297 -10.34 11.68 -12.00
CA ALA A 297 -9.91 13.00 -12.42
C ALA A 297 -10.14 13.24 -13.92
N VAL A 298 -9.72 12.30 -14.79
CA VAL A 298 -9.96 12.41 -16.24
C VAL A 298 -11.45 12.48 -16.54
N LYS A 299 -12.25 11.62 -15.90
CA LYS A 299 -13.70 11.58 -16.10
C LYS A 299 -14.40 12.82 -15.56
N PHE A 300 -13.96 13.38 -14.45
CA PHE A 300 -14.47 14.64 -13.91
C PHE A 300 -14.22 15.81 -14.87
N ILE A 301 -13.02 15.90 -15.45
CA ILE A 301 -12.66 16.96 -16.41
C ILE A 301 -13.51 16.83 -17.68
N GLY A 302 -13.73 15.60 -18.14
CA GLY A 302 -14.55 15.31 -19.32
C GLY A 302 -16.07 15.24 -19.08
N ALA A 303 -16.54 15.40 -17.83
CA ALA A 303 -17.95 15.29 -17.48
C ALA A 303 -18.76 16.42 -18.11
N LYS A 304 -19.87 16.08 -18.76
CA LYS A 304 -20.74 17.06 -19.44
C LYS A 304 -21.93 17.47 -18.58
N THR A 305 -22.31 16.62 -17.63
CA THR A 305 -23.44 16.87 -16.74
C THR A 305 -22.98 17.13 -15.31
N PRO A 306 -23.73 17.94 -14.52
CA PRO A 306 -23.44 18.14 -13.11
C PRO A 306 -23.45 16.82 -12.30
N ALA A 307 -24.32 15.88 -12.66
CA ALA A 307 -24.44 14.59 -11.99
C ALA A 307 -23.19 13.71 -12.21
N GLU A 308 -22.71 13.60 -13.45
CA GLU A 308 -21.44 12.90 -13.74
C GLU A 308 -20.28 13.55 -13.00
N ARG A 309 -20.22 14.89 -13.02
CA ARG A 309 -19.16 15.64 -12.35
C ARG A 309 -19.18 15.39 -10.84
N ALA A 310 -20.35 15.36 -10.22
CA ALA A 310 -20.53 15.03 -8.80
C ALA A 310 -20.12 13.58 -8.48
N HIS A 311 -20.45 12.63 -9.35
CA HIS A 311 -20.07 11.23 -9.19
C HIS A 311 -18.55 11.04 -9.22
N TYR A 312 -17.87 11.57 -10.22
CA TYR A 312 -16.41 11.44 -10.35
C TYR A 312 -15.64 12.26 -9.31
N ASP A 313 -16.21 13.34 -8.81
CA ASP A 313 -15.68 14.06 -7.65
C ASP A 313 -15.63 13.16 -6.40
N TRP A 314 -16.74 12.48 -6.14
CA TRP A 314 -16.87 11.55 -5.02
C TRP A 314 -15.97 10.31 -5.20
N MET A 315 -15.91 9.75 -6.41
CA MET A 315 -15.00 8.65 -6.74
C MET A 315 -13.54 9.04 -6.47
N GLY A 316 -13.12 10.23 -6.91
CA GLY A 316 -11.75 10.74 -6.69
C GLY A 316 -11.43 10.92 -5.19
N TYR A 317 -12.41 11.36 -4.40
CA TYR A 317 -12.26 11.46 -2.95
C TYR A 317 -12.04 10.09 -2.29
N ILE A 318 -12.89 9.09 -2.61
CA ILE A 318 -12.75 7.74 -2.05
C ILE A 318 -11.41 7.12 -2.46
N ALA A 319 -11.01 7.29 -3.72
CA ALA A 319 -9.76 6.77 -4.25
C ALA A 319 -8.52 7.39 -3.55
N ASN A 320 -8.51 8.71 -3.35
CA ASN A 320 -7.45 9.38 -2.60
C ASN A 320 -7.46 8.99 -1.10
N PHE A 321 -8.63 8.77 -0.51
CA PHE A 321 -8.73 8.28 0.86
C PHE A 321 -8.09 6.89 1.02
N VAL A 322 -8.43 5.96 0.13
CA VAL A 322 -7.80 4.63 0.07
C VAL A 322 -6.28 4.76 -0.10
N ALA A 323 -5.84 5.64 -0.99
CA ALA A 323 -4.41 5.87 -1.21
C ALA A 323 -3.69 6.32 0.07
N ILE A 324 -4.26 7.27 0.80
CA ILE A 324 -3.72 7.77 2.07
C ILE A 324 -3.68 6.65 3.13
N CYS A 325 -4.68 5.79 3.19
CA CYS A 325 -4.68 4.63 4.10
C CYS A 325 -3.51 3.67 3.81
N GLY A 326 -3.12 3.50 2.54
CA GLY A 326 -1.92 2.74 2.17
C GLY A 326 -0.62 3.52 2.43
N LEU A 327 -0.59 4.82 2.15
CA LEU A 327 0.60 5.68 2.27
C LEU A 327 1.04 5.94 3.71
N ILE A 328 0.11 6.12 4.65
CA ILE A 328 0.44 6.40 6.06
C ILE A 328 1.35 5.32 6.69
N PRO A 329 1.04 4.02 6.60
CA PRO A 329 1.90 2.96 7.15
C PRO A 329 3.09 2.60 6.25
N LEU A 330 3.10 3.01 4.98
CA LEU A 330 4.10 2.58 3.99
C LEU A 330 5.56 2.94 4.35
N PRO A 331 5.90 4.17 4.81
CA PRO A 331 7.26 4.50 5.24
C PRO A 331 7.82 3.54 6.29
N PHE A 332 6.97 3.05 7.19
CA PHE A 332 7.39 2.13 8.25
C PHE A 332 7.58 0.71 7.74
N ALA A 333 6.71 0.23 6.85
CA ALA A 333 6.96 -1.02 6.16
C ALA A 333 8.25 -0.96 5.34
N GLY A 334 8.56 0.20 4.74
CA GLY A 334 9.84 0.46 4.08
C GLY A 334 11.03 0.46 5.04
N TYR A 335 10.89 1.07 6.21
CA TYR A 335 11.91 1.05 7.26
C TYR A 335 12.14 -0.37 7.81
N TYR A 336 11.08 -1.12 8.05
CA TYR A 336 11.14 -2.52 8.45
C TYR A 336 11.94 -3.33 7.43
N LEU A 337 11.58 -3.22 6.14
CA LEU A 337 12.32 -3.85 5.06
C LEU A 337 13.79 -3.41 5.04
N GLY A 338 14.07 -2.11 5.11
CA GLY A 338 15.43 -1.58 5.09
C GLY A 338 16.28 -2.09 6.26
N ARG A 339 15.69 -2.23 7.46
CA ARG A 339 16.35 -2.82 8.64
C ARG A 339 16.72 -4.27 8.39
N GLU A 340 15.80 -5.07 7.84
CA GLU A 340 16.06 -6.48 7.54
C GLU A 340 17.14 -6.65 6.47
N VAL A 341 17.16 -5.78 5.45
CA VAL A 341 18.25 -5.75 4.46
C VAL A 341 19.60 -5.46 5.14
N TYR A 342 19.65 -4.44 6.01
CA TYR A 342 20.88 -4.08 6.73
C TYR A 342 21.35 -5.21 7.67
N SER A 343 20.41 -5.88 8.33
CA SER A 343 20.69 -6.98 9.27
C SER A 343 21.16 -8.23 8.54
N THR A 344 20.70 -8.44 7.30
CA THR A 344 21.15 -9.54 6.45
C THR A 344 22.54 -9.28 5.88
N SER A 345 22.80 -8.05 5.41
CA SER A 345 24.07 -7.68 4.81
C SER A 345 24.40 -6.22 5.08
N ALA A 346 25.47 -6.00 5.83
CA ALA A 346 26.02 -4.66 6.05
C ALA A 346 26.45 -4.01 4.73
N VAL A 347 26.91 -4.78 3.74
CA VAL A 347 27.29 -4.27 2.41
C VAL A 347 26.08 -3.67 1.69
N MET A 348 24.98 -4.44 1.59
CA MET A 348 23.74 -3.93 0.99
C MET A 348 23.19 -2.75 1.79
N GLY A 349 23.19 -2.85 3.11
CA GLY A 349 22.73 -1.79 4.00
C GLY A 349 23.49 -0.47 3.83
N ASN A 350 24.82 -0.53 3.73
CA ASN A 350 25.68 0.63 3.53
C ASN A 350 25.50 1.23 2.13
N ASN A 351 25.43 0.38 1.09
CA ASN A 351 25.18 0.82 -0.29
C ASN A 351 23.83 1.52 -0.45
N MET A 352 22.84 1.11 0.32
CA MET A 352 21.48 1.67 0.32
C MET A 352 21.45 3.14 0.78
N MET A 353 22.04 3.45 1.94
CA MET A 353 21.85 4.75 2.61
C MET A 353 23.06 5.69 2.54
N GLY A 354 24.27 5.16 2.39
CA GLY A 354 25.52 5.95 2.40
C GLY A 354 26.43 5.72 1.18
N GLY A 355 26.21 4.66 0.41
CA GLY A 355 27.00 4.33 -0.79
C GLY A 355 26.30 4.73 -2.09
N ASP A 356 26.44 3.89 -3.12
CA ASP A 356 26.09 4.18 -4.51
C ASP A 356 24.62 4.60 -4.73
N PHE A 357 23.69 4.12 -3.90
CA PHE A 357 22.26 4.42 -4.04
C PHE A 357 21.78 5.58 -3.14
N SER A 358 22.66 6.20 -2.35
CA SER A 358 22.30 7.28 -1.42
C SER A 358 21.52 8.41 -2.09
N TRP A 359 21.97 8.88 -3.26
CA TRP A 359 21.28 9.90 -4.05
C TRP A 359 19.96 9.40 -4.65
N THR A 360 19.92 8.15 -5.08
CA THR A 360 18.70 7.50 -5.54
C THR A 360 17.64 7.47 -4.43
N PHE A 361 18.06 7.26 -3.18
CA PHE A 361 17.20 7.37 -1.99
C PHE A 361 16.74 8.81 -1.69
N ILE A 362 17.56 9.82 -1.99
CA ILE A 362 17.11 11.22 -1.87
C ILE A 362 16.03 11.52 -2.92
N ILE A 363 16.19 11.06 -4.16
CA ILE A 363 15.15 11.17 -5.20
C ILE A 363 13.87 10.46 -4.74
N GLN A 364 14.00 9.29 -4.11
CA GLN A 364 12.88 8.55 -3.53
C GLN A 364 12.17 9.35 -2.42
N ALA A 365 12.93 9.96 -1.51
CA ALA A 365 12.38 10.81 -0.46
C ALA A 365 11.66 12.04 -1.04
N MET A 366 12.18 12.65 -2.11
CA MET A 366 11.51 13.72 -2.85
C MET A 366 10.13 13.30 -3.35
N LEU A 367 10.05 12.12 -3.99
CA LEU A 367 8.80 11.60 -4.52
C LEU A 367 7.79 11.32 -3.40
N VAL A 368 8.22 10.68 -2.30
CA VAL A 368 7.31 10.37 -1.18
C VAL A 368 6.84 11.62 -0.46
N GLY A 369 7.72 12.58 -0.17
CA GLY A 369 7.31 13.85 0.43
C GLY A 369 6.35 14.63 -0.46
N SER A 370 6.54 14.57 -1.79
CA SER A 370 5.60 15.15 -2.76
C SER A 370 4.23 14.48 -2.72
N LEU A 371 4.16 13.14 -2.55
CA LEU A 371 2.88 12.44 -2.40
C LEU A 371 2.08 12.98 -1.22
N PHE A 372 2.69 13.09 -0.05
CA PHE A 372 2.01 13.64 1.13
C PHE A 372 1.57 15.09 0.91
N LEU A 373 2.44 15.93 0.35
CA LEU A 373 2.12 17.33 0.09
C LEU A 373 0.94 17.50 -0.89
N ILE A 374 0.97 16.78 -2.01
CA ILE A 374 -0.07 16.86 -3.04
C ILE A 374 -1.39 16.24 -2.55
N SER A 375 -1.34 15.14 -1.80
CA SER A 375 -2.54 14.54 -1.17
C SER A 375 -3.19 15.49 -0.16
N ASN A 376 -2.39 16.22 0.63
CA ASN A 376 -2.91 17.26 1.52
C ASN A 376 -3.51 18.43 0.73
N TYR A 377 -2.84 18.90 -0.33
CA TYR A 377 -3.37 19.93 -1.21
C TYR A 377 -4.72 19.53 -1.81
N TYR A 378 -4.87 18.28 -2.25
CA TYR A 378 -6.14 17.75 -2.73
C TYR A 378 -7.23 17.82 -1.65
N LEU A 379 -6.92 17.38 -0.42
CA LEU A 379 -7.87 17.45 0.69
C LEU A 379 -8.28 18.89 1.01
N TRP A 380 -7.33 19.82 1.06
CA TRP A 380 -7.60 21.23 1.33
C TRP A 380 -8.41 21.89 0.22
N SER A 381 -8.08 21.62 -1.05
CA SER A 381 -8.91 22.08 -2.17
C SER A 381 -10.30 21.46 -2.12
N GLY A 382 -10.44 20.24 -1.62
CA GLY A 382 -11.72 19.58 -1.41
C GLY A 382 -12.49 20.10 -0.20
N MET A 383 -11.95 21.03 0.60
CA MET A 383 -12.73 21.68 1.65
C MET A 383 -13.72 22.69 1.06
N THR A 384 -13.44 23.28 -0.11
CA THR A 384 -14.36 24.25 -0.74
C THR A 384 -15.74 23.68 -1.12
N ARG A 385 -15.87 22.35 -1.23
CA ARG A 385 -17.14 21.64 -1.42
C ARG A 385 -17.90 21.36 -0.12
N ILE A 386 -17.36 21.74 1.04
CA ILE A 386 -17.91 21.44 2.36
C ILE A 386 -18.42 22.72 3.03
N PRO A 387 -19.74 22.92 3.16
CA PRO A 387 -20.28 24.06 3.87
C PRO A 387 -19.76 24.13 5.32
N GLY A 388 -19.21 25.28 5.72
CA GLY A 388 -18.68 25.50 7.07
C GLY A 388 -17.22 25.08 7.28
N SER A 389 -16.52 24.59 6.25
CA SER A 389 -15.09 24.27 6.38
C SER A 389 -14.19 25.50 6.51
N ASP A 390 -14.66 26.70 6.15
CA ASP A 390 -13.86 27.93 6.12
C ASP A 390 -13.24 28.25 7.50
N ARG A 391 -13.92 27.85 8.59
CA ARG A 391 -13.40 27.94 9.97
C ARG A 391 -12.08 27.22 10.19
N TYR A 392 -11.76 26.23 9.36
CA TYR A 392 -10.56 25.43 9.44
C TYR A 392 -9.43 25.93 8.53
N TYR A 393 -9.68 26.87 7.60
CA TYR A 393 -8.65 27.36 6.67
C TYR A 393 -7.45 28.00 7.37
N LYS A 394 -7.67 28.62 8.53
CA LYS A 394 -6.60 29.19 9.35
C LYS A 394 -5.54 28.17 9.78
N TYR A 395 -5.88 26.88 9.84
CA TYR A 395 -4.94 25.82 10.22
C TYR A 395 -4.08 25.35 9.05
N ILE A 396 -4.55 25.49 7.81
CA ILE A 396 -3.86 25.01 6.61
C ILE A 396 -2.44 25.57 6.50
N LYS A 397 -2.24 26.88 6.79
CA LYS A 397 -0.91 27.50 6.73
C LYS A 397 0.10 26.90 7.71
N PHE A 398 -0.35 26.46 8.89
CA PHE A 398 0.52 25.84 9.90
C PHE A 398 0.86 24.41 9.50
N ILE A 399 -0.12 23.66 8.98
CA ILE A 399 0.10 22.30 8.47
C ILE A 399 1.05 22.35 7.27
N LEU A 400 0.83 23.27 6.34
CA LEU A 400 1.71 23.48 5.19
C LEU A 400 3.13 23.86 5.63
N GLY A 401 3.27 24.77 6.60
CA GLY A 401 4.58 25.12 7.17
C GLY A 401 5.30 23.90 7.77
N ALA A 402 4.59 23.08 8.55
CA ALA A 402 5.13 21.84 9.11
C ALA A 402 5.55 20.86 8.00
N LEU A 403 4.74 20.69 6.95
CA LEU A 403 5.08 19.84 5.80
C LEU A 403 6.29 20.35 5.02
N ILE A 404 6.38 21.66 4.74
CA ILE A 404 7.50 22.26 4.01
C ILE A 404 8.81 22.12 4.79
N ILE A 405 8.80 22.44 6.09
CA ILE A 405 10.00 22.30 6.95
C ILE A 405 10.41 20.84 7.02
N SER A 406 9.45 19.94 7.24
CA SER A 406 9.71 18.50 7.29
C SER A 406 10.29 17.99 5.98
N PHE A 407 9.75 18.45 4.85
CA PHE A 407 10.23 18.10 3.53
C PHE A 407 11.66 18.62 3.33
N ALA A 408 11.95 19.89 3.61
CA ALA A 408 13.29 20.46 3.49
C ALA A 408 14.35 19.69 4.29
N ILE A 409 14.03 19.30 5.53
CA ILE A 409 14.93 18.48 6.36
C ILE A 409 15.10 17.09 5.74
N TRP A 410 14.01 16.43 5.33
CA TRP A 410 14.06 15.09 4.77
C TRP A 410 14.86 15.03 3.46
N LEU A 411 14.81 16.10 2.66
CA LEU A 411 15.56 16.28 1.43
C LEU A 411 17.05 16.50 1.64
N THR A 412 17.50 16.83 2.85
CA THR A 412 18.90 17.13 3.09
C THR A 412 19.72 15.82 3.03
N PRO A 413 20.65 15.68 2.08
CA PRO A 413 21.51 14.50 2.01
C PRO A 413 22.53 14.51 3.15
N HIS A 414 22.94 13.32 3.59
CA HIS A 414 24.07 13.21 4.51
C HIS A 414 25.39 13.36 3.75
N ASN A 415 25.52 12.67 2.61
CA ASN A 415 26.71 12.65 1.75
C ASN A 415 26.47 13.51 0.51
N LEU A 416 27.41 14.39 0.17
CA LEU A 416 27.33 15.24 -1.02
C LEU A 416 28.31 14.74 -2.10
N PRO A 417 27.95 14.80 -3.40
CA PRO A 417 28.80 14.43 -4.51
C PRO A 417 29.70 15.63 -4.83
N LEU A 418 30.75 15.77 -4.02
CA LEU A 418 31.58 16.96 -3.99
C LEU A 418 32.81 16.77 -4.88
N THR A 419 33.18 17.84 -5.57
CA THR A 419 34.49 17.96 -6.20
C THR A 419 35.59 18.01 -5.15
N SER A 420 36.81 17.64 -5.52
CA SER A 420 37.96 17.71 -4.61
C SER A 420 38.19 19.11 -4.04
N GLN A 421 37.83 20.16 -4.79
CA GLN A 421 37.86 21.54 -4.33
C GLN A 421 36.85 21.79 -3.21
N GLU A 422 35.58 21.40 -3.41
CA GLU A 422 34.53 21.59 -2.39
C GLU A 422 34.83 20.78 -1.11
N VAL A 423 35.41 19.58 -1.25
CA VAL A 423 35.91 18.80 -0.10
C VAL A 423 37.01 19.57 0.64
N GLY A 424 37.94 20.19 -0.10
CA GLY A 424 38.98 21.06 0.46
C GLY A 424 38.41 22.26 1.22
N GLU A 425 37.41 22.94 0.63
CA GLU A 425 36.70 24.07 1.24
C GLU A 425 35.90 23.67 2.50
N MET A 426 35.46 22.42 2.58
CA MET A 426 34.80 21.85 3.77
C MET A 426 35.78 21.18 4.76
N GLY A 427 37.07 21.51 4.67
CA GLY A 427 38.08 21.03 5.62
C GLY A 427 38.35 19.53 5.52
N GLY A 428 38.21 18.96 4.33
CA GLY A 428 38.42 17.53 4.06
C GLY A 428 37.24 16.62 4.39
N SER A 429 36.10 17.19 4.80
CA SER A 429 34.88 16.44 5.11
C SER A 429 34.06 16.13 3.85
N GLN A 430 33.54 14.91 3.74
CA GLN A 430 32.55 14.52 2.72
C GLN A 430 31.13 15.05 3.01
N TYR A 431 30.97 15.76 4.13
CA TYR A 431 29.69 16.25 4.65
C TYR A 431 29.74 17.74 4.95
N HIS A 432 28.62 18.41 4.73
CA HIS A 432 28.46 19.83 5.08
C HIS A 432 28.53 20.04 6.60
N PRO A 433 29.31 21.00 7.13
CA PRO A 433 29.56 21.16 8.57
C PRO A 433 28.29 21.24 9.45
N THR A 434 27.27 21.97 8.99
CA THR A 434 26.00 22.15 9.71
C THR A 434 24.87 21.24 9.24
N LEU A 435 24.63 21.15 7.92
CA LEU A 435 23.50 20.39 7.35
C LEU A 435 23.63 18.87 7.48
N LYS A 436 24.84 18.32 7.74
CA LYS A 436 25.05 16.87 7.90
C LYS A 436 24.09 16.21 8.88
N PHE A 437 23.71 16.92 9.95
CA PHE A 437 22.82 16.39 10.99
C PHE A 437 21.37 16.21 10.51
N MET A 438 20.91 17.03 9.56
CA MET A 438 19.58 16.91 8.97
C MET A 438 19.47 15.67 8.07
N GLY A 439 20.58 15.24 7.46
CA GLY A 439 20.64 14.03 6.63
C GLY A 439 20.68 12.70 7.40
N LEU A 440 20.81 12.75 8.73
CA LEU A 440 20.88 11.57 9.59
C LEU A 440 19.49 10.98 9.90
N MET A 441 19.47 9.68 10.21
CA MET A 441 18.22 8.93 10.48
C MET A 441 17.30 9.51 11.57
N PRO A 442 17.81 10.02 12.71
CA PRO A 442 16.96 10.65 13.73
C PRO A 442 16.15 11.83 13.18
N ALA A 443 16.80 12.73 12.43
CA ALA A 443 16.13 13.86 11.79
C ALA A 443 15.08 13.38 10.78
N LYS A 444 15.46 12.46 9.88
CA LYS A 444 14.55 11.90 8.87
C LYS A 444 13.33 11.24 9.49
N ASN A 445 13.52 10.41 10.52
CA ASN A 445 12.41 9.77 11.23
C ASN A 445 11.51 10.79 11.92
N ALA A 446 12.07 11.80 12.60
CA ALA A 446 11.29 12.83 13.26
C ALA A 446 10.36 13.57 12.29
N VAL A 447 10.89 14.00 11.14
CA VAL A 447 10.12 14.77 10.16
C VAL A 447 9.11 13.92 9.38
N VAL A 448 9.41 12.64 9.12
CA VAL A 448 8.43 11.70 8.54
C VAL A 448 7.23 11.54 9.47
N ASN A 449 7.47 11.36 10.76
CA ASN A 449 6.38 11.26 11.74
C ASN A 449 5.55 12.55 11.79
N LEU A 450 6.20 13.72 11.71
CA LEU A 450 5.51 15.01 11.65
C LEU A 450 4.68 15.15 10.38
N ILE A 451 5.15 14.68 9.22
CA ILE A 451 4.39 14.66 7.96
C ILE A 451 3.12 13.82 8.12
N ILE A 452 3.23 12.65 8.74
CA ILE A 452 2.10 11.73 8.92
C ILE A 452 1.07 12.33 9.90
N LEU A 453 1.51 12.85 11.04
CA LEU A 453 0.62 13.55 11.99
C LEU A 453 -0.06 14.76 11.35
N SER A 454 0.68 15.54 10.56
CA SER A 454 0.15 16.70 9.83
C SER A 454 -0.92 16.27 8.82
N THR A 455 -0.68 15.19 8.08
CA THR A 455 -1.63 14.64 7.10
C THR A 455 -2.88 14.07 7.78
N PHE A 456 -2.69 13.33 8.88
CA PHE A 456 -3.79 12.82 9.69
C PHE A 456 -4.64 13.96 10.26
N PHE A 457 -4.01 15.03 10.75
CA PHE A 457 -4.71 16.21 11.22
C PHE A 457 -5.51 16.91 10.12
N SER A 458 -4.96 17.07 8.91
CA SER A 458 -5.71 17.55 7.74
C SER A 458 -6.96 16.72 7.48
N PHE A 459 -6.87 15.39 7.59
CA PHE A 459 -8.01 14.49 7.41
C PHE A 459 -9.08 14.69 8.50
N LEU A 460 -8.68 14.88 9.77
CA LEU A 460 -9.64 15.20 10.83
C LEU A 460 -10.37 16.52 10.55
N LEU A 461 -9.65 17.56 10.13
CA LEU A 461 -10.27 18.85 9.76
C LEU A 461 -11.26 18.68 8.59
N TYR A 462 -10.88 17.88 7.60
CA TYR A 462 -11.73 17.57 6.45
C TYR A 462 -13.04 16.91 6.89
N ARG A 463 -12.96 15.86 7.72
CA ARG A 463 -14.12 15.11 8.21
C ARG A 463 -15.07 15.93 9.08
N ARG A 464 -14.51 16.91 9.81
CA ARG A 464 -15.27 17.83 10.66
C ARG A 464 -15.89 18.99 9.89
N GLY A 465 -15.49 19.21 8.64
CA GLY A 465 -15.78 20.42 7.87
C GLY A 465 -17.25 20.85 7.89
N ASN A 466 -18.19 19.92 7.73
CA ASN A 466 -19.62 20.21 7.72
C ASN A 466 -20.34 20.00 9.07
N LYS A 467 -19.63 19.63 10.14
CA LYS A 467 -20.25 19.27 11.43
C LYS A 467 -20.20 20.45 12.41
N SER A 468 -21.33 20.87 13.00
CA SER A 468 -21.34 22.03 13.88
C SER A 468 -20.74 21.74 15.26
N GLU A 469 -21.56 21.25 16.19
CA GLU A 469 -21.25 21.04 17.59
C GLU A 469 -20.98 19.56 17.87
N VAL A 470 -20.22 19.31 18.94
CA VAL A 470 -19.92 17.96 19.38
C VAL A 470 -21.11 17.40 20.14
N VAL A 471 -21.37 16.12 19.94
CA VAL A 471 -22.41 15.40 20.69
C VAL A 471 -21.75 14.70 21.87
N PRO A 472 -22.26 14.83 23.10
CA PRO A 472 -21.76 14.09 24.25
C PRO A 472 -21.71 12.59 23.96
N ILE A 473 -20.57 11.96 24.23
CA ILE A 473 -20.33 10.53 23.99
C ILE A 473 -21.18 9.69 24.96
N SER A 474 -21.38 10.18 26.19
CA SER A 474 -22.21 9.55 27.22
C SER A 474 -23.67 9.35 26.78
N GLN A 475 -24.18 10.19 25.87
CA GLN A 475 -25.56 10.17 25.38
C GLN A 475 -25.78 9.24 24.18
N GLN A 476 -24.72 8.63 23.63
CA GLN A 476 -24.77 7.84 22.39
C GLN A 476 -24.87 6.31 22.62
N GLY A 477 -25.28 5.90 23.82
CA GLY A 477 -25.45 4.50 24.22
C GLY A 477 -24.13 3.76 24.52
N ARG A 478 -24.16 2.43 24.51
CA ARG A 478 -23.01 1.57 24.89
C ARG A 478 -21.96 1.41 23.78
N LEU A 479 -22.33 1.64 22.53
CA LEU A 479 -21.43 1.39 21.39
C LEU A 479 -20.14 2.25 21.43
N PRO A 480 -20.19 3.58 21.68
CA PRO A 480 -18.98 4.38 21.86
C PRO A 480 -18.10 3.90 23.01
N GLN A 481 -18.71 3.49 24.13
CA GLN A 481 -17.98 2.97 25.29
C GLN A 481 -17.17 1.73 24.90
N ILE A 482 -17.78 0.79 24.17
CA ILE A 482 -17.11 -0.42 23.68
C ILE A 482 -16.00 -0.06 22.70
N VAL A 483 -16.31 0.73 21.66
CA VAL A 483 -15.35 0.97 20.56
C VAL A 483 -14.17 1.82 21.00
N ILE A 484 -14.39 2.89 21.79
CA ILE A 484 -13.30 3.72 22.31
C ILE A 484 -12.43 2.91 23.28
N SER A 485 -13.03 2.08 24.14
CA SER A 485 -12.27 1.23 25.07
C SER A 485 -11.47 0.15 24.34
N LEU A 486 -12.05 -0.50 23.31
CA LEU A 486 -11.32 -1.46 22.49
C LEU A 486 -10.19 -0.80 21.69
N ALA A 487 -10.42 0.39 21.14
CA ALA A 487 -9.38 1.16 20.45
C ALA A 487 -8.26 1.57 21.42
N GLY A 488 -8.60 1.97 22.63
CA GLY A 488 -7.64 2.28 23.70
C GLY A 488 -6.85 1.05 24.12
N LEU A 489 -7.51 -0.09 24.32
CA LEU A 489 -6.87 -1.36 24.64
C LEU A 489 -5.92 -1.81 23.52
N ALA A 490 -6.33 -1.66 22.25
CA ALA A 490 -5.47 -1.94 21.11
C ALA A 490 -4.26 -0.99 21.07
N ALA A 491 -4.45 0.31 21.28
CA ALA A 491 -3.36 1.29 21.37
C ALA A 491 -2.36 0.93 22.48
N ILE A 492 -2.86 0.58 23.67
CA ILE A 492 -2.05 0.16 24.82
C ILE A 492 -1.36 -1.19 24.53
N ALA A 493 -2.02 -2.16 23.90
CA ALA A 493 -1.41 -3.44 23.56
C ALA A 493 -0.29 -3.29 22.53
N ILE A 494 -0.46 -2.41 21.54
CA ILE A 494 0.53 -2.11 20.49
C ILE A 494 1.79 -1.48 21.12
N VAL A 495 1.62 -0.45 21.97
CA VAL A 495 2.74 0.28 22.57
C VAL A 495 3.31 -0.46 23.77
N GLY A 496 2.46 -0.99 24.63
CA GLY A 496 2.80 -1.61 25.91
C GLY A 496 3.60 -2.91 25.76
N GLN A 497 3.29 -3.74 24.75
CA GLN A 497 4.12 -4.93 24.48
C GLN A 497 5.57 -4.54 24.17
N TYR A 498 5.76 -3.44 23.43
CA TYR A 498 7.08 -2.97 23.05
C TYR A 498 7.75 -2.22 24.19
N ALA A 499 6.98 -1.51 25.02
CA ALA A 499 7.47 -0.94 26.28
C ALA A 499 8.07 -2.04 27.17
N LEU A 500 7.36 -3.15 27.36
CA LEU A 500 7.86 -4.31 28.11
C LEU A 500 9.09 -4.93 27.47
N SER A 501 9.12 -5.05 26.14
CA SER A 501 10.30 -5.52 25.42
C SER A 501 11.50 -4.61 25.67
N MET A 502 11.36 -3.28 25.57
CA MET A 502 12.46 -2.33 25.78
C MET A 502 12.93 -2.26 27.24
N LEU A 503 12.04 -2.47 28.21
CA LEU A 503 12.40 -2.50 29.63
C LEU A 503 13.17 -3.76 30.02
N ASN A 504 12.96 -4.87 29.29
CA ASN A 504 13.58 -6.17 29.56
C ASN A 504 14.70 -6.53 28.58
N LEU A 505 14.95 -5.72 27.56
CA LEU A 505 15.98 -5.99 26.55
C LEU A 505 17.37 -5.86 27.17
N ASP A 506 18.15 -6.95 27.12
CA ASP A 506 19.54 -6.95 27.56
C ASP A 506 20.42 -6.25 26.50
N PRO A 507 21.21 -5.22 26.88
CA PRO A 507 22.18 -4.62 25.96
C PRO A 507 23.11 -5.61 25.26
N ALA A 508 23.39 -6.76 25.89
CA ALA A 508 24.22 -7.81 25.30
C ALA A 508 23.62 -8.40 24.01
N GLU A 509 22.30 -8.40 23.85
CA GLU A 509 21.64 -8.85 22.60
C GLU A 509 21.96 -7.95 21.40
N LEU A 510 22.45 -6.73 21.66
CA LEU A 510 22.84 -5.74 20.64
C LEU A 510 24.35 -5.50 20.60
N ASP A 511 25.14 -6.40 21.19
CA ASP A 511 26.59 -6.25 21.35
C ASP A 511 26.99 -4.94 22.06
N LEU A 512 26.16 -4.50 23.02
CA LEU A 512 26.39 -3.28 23.80
C LEU A 512 26.74 -3.60 25.27
N PRO A 513 27.63 -2.81 25.90
CA PRO A 513 27.96 -3.01 27.30
C PRO A 513 26.75 -2.71 28.21
N ALA A 514 26.70 -3.38 29.36
CA ALA A 514 25.56 -3.34 30.29
C ALA A 514 25.24 -1.93 30.83
N ASP A 515 26.24 -1.04 30.87
CA ASP A 515 26.06 0.37 31.28
C ASP A 515 25.14 1.15 30.32
N ARG A 516 24.95 0.67 29.10
CA ARG A 516 24.04 1.24 28.09
C ARG A 516 22.57 0.90 28.34
N ALA A 517 22.24 0.04 29.30
CA ALA A 517 20.85 -0.33 29.62
C ALA A 517 19.93 0.86 29.93
N HIS A 518 20.47 1.99 30.38
CA HIS A 518 19.66 3.18 30.64
C HIS A 518 19.03 3.75 29.35
N TYR A 519 19.69 3.65 28.19
CA TYR A 519 19.13 4.14 26.91
C TYR A 519 17.83 3.42 26.53
N PHE A 520 17.80 2.13 26.84
CA PHE A 520 16.71 1.21 26.55
C PHE A 520 15.54 1.50 27.49
N ARG A 521 15.85 1.61 28.79
CA ARG A 521 14.87 1.94 29.84
C ARG A 521 14.24 3.32 29.63
N THR A 522 14.99 4.33 29.18
CA THR A 522 14.42 5.65 28.83
C THR A 522 13.33 5.54 27.77
N VAL A 523 13.56 4.77 26.70
CA VAL A 523 12.53 4.53 25.67
C VAL A 523 11.37 3.71 26.23
N GLY A 524 11.65 2.69 27.05
CA GLY A 524 10.63 1.89 27.72
C GLY A 524 9.69 2.73 28.61
N TYR A 525 10.23 3.65 29.41
CA TYR A 525 9.44 4.56 30.25
C TYR A 525 8.62 5.55 29.43
N LEU A 526 9.17 6.06 28.32
CA LEU A 526 8.44 6.93 27.41
C LEU A 526 7.23 6.22 26.79
N LEU A 527 7.40 4.96 26.39
CA LEU A 527 6.31 4.14 25.85
C LEU A 527 5.27 3.79 26.93
N ALA A 528 5.70 3.53 28.17
CA ALA A 528 4.80 3.32 29.29
C ALA A 528 3.99 4.60 29.62
N PHE A 529 4.64 5.77 29.53
CA PHE A 529 3.98 7.07 29.65
C PHE A 529 2.93 7.28 28.55
N GLU A 530 3.24 6.95 27.30
CA GLU A 530 2.26 7.00 26.20
C GLU A 530 1.04 6.10 26.49
N CYS A 531 1.25 4.90 27.05
CA CYS A 531 0.15 4.02 27.46
C CYS A 531 -0.73 4.65 28.54
N ALA A 532 -0.13 5.30 29.54
CA ALA A 532 -0.87 6.03 30.57
C ALA A 532 -1.69 7.18 29.98
N MET A 533 -1.12 7.90 28.99
CA MET A 533 -1.82 8.96 28.27
C MET A 533 -2.96 8.43 27.39
N ALA A 534 -2.82 7.24 26.80
CA ALA A 534 -3.90 6.56 26.09
C ALA A 534 -5.07 6.24 27.03
N VAL A 535 -4.79 5.72 28.23
CA VAL A 535 -5.82 5.48 29.28
C VAL A 535 -6.51 6.79 29.65
N LEU A 536 -5.74 7.86 29.91
CA LEU A 536 -6.29 9.17 30.22
C LEU A 536 -7.18 9.71 29.10
N ALA A 537 -6.76 9.56 27.84
CA ALA A 537 -7.54 9.98 26.68
C ALA A 537 -8.87 9.20 26.56
N VAL A 538 -8.85 7.88 26.80
CA VAL A 538 -10.09 7.07 26.86
C VAL A 538 -11.01 7.58 27.96
N VAL A 539 -10.50 7.77 29.17
CA VAL A 539 -11.29 8.25 30.32
C VAL A 539 -11.90 9.64 30.04
N LEU A 540 -11.10 10.57 29.52
CA LEU A 540 -11.57 11.91 29.15
C LEU A 540 -12.62 11.87 28.04
N ALA A 541 -12.44 11.02 27.02
CA ALA A 541 -13.40 10.88 25.94
C ALA A 541 -14.74 10.32 26.44
N LEU A 542 -14.72 9.31 27.31
CA LEU A 542 -15.93 8.72 27.90
C LEU A 542 -16.63 9.66 28.90
N ARG A 543 -15.93 10.67 29.41
CA ARG A 543 -16.47 11.77 30.25
C ARG A 543 -16.80 13.03 29.44
N ASP A 544 -17.11 12.87 28.15
CA ASP A 544 -17.54 13.96 27.25
C ASP A 544 -16.49 15.05 26.97
N HIS A 545 -15.24 14.86 27.38
CA HIS A 545 -14.11 15.74 27.06
C HIS A 545 -13.33 15.27 25.82
N GLY A 546 -14.01 14.74 24.80
CA GLY A 546 -13.39 14.10 23.64
C GLY A 546 -12.43 15.00 22.83
N LYS A 547 -12.73 16.30 22.70
CA LYS A 547 -11.80 17.26 22.05
C LYS A 547 -10.47 17.39 22.81
N LEU A 548 -10.56 17.47 24.14
CA LEU A 548 -9.40 17.56 25.01
C LEU A 548 -8.59 16.26 24.97
N ALA A 549 -9.27 15.11 25.04
CA ALA A 549 -8.65 13.79 24.92
C ALA A 549 -7.80 13.65 23.66
N GLN A 550 -8.35 14.03 22.49
CA GLN A 550 -7.63 13.97 21.22
C GLN A 550 -6.46 14.95 21.17
N GLY A 551 -6.69 16.19 21.58
CA GLY A 551 -5.66 17.23 21.56
C GLY A 551 -4.48 16.86 22.45
N LEU A 552 -4.76 16.37 23.66
CA LEU A 552 -3.77 15.94 24.63
C LEU A 552 -2.96 14.75 24.11
N TYR A 553 -3.64 13.68 23.67
CA TYR A 553 -2.95 12.47 23.23
C TYR A 553 -2.09 12.74 22.00
N MET A 554 -2.66 13.40 20.98
CA MET A 554 -1.92 13.75 19.76
C MET A 554 -0.75 14.71 20.03
N ALA A 555 -0.90 15.67 20.96
CA ALA A 555 0.20 16.56 21.34
C ALA A 555 1.33 15.81 22.06
N VAL A 556 1.00 14.91 22.99
CA VAL A 556 1.99 14.07 23.66
C VAL A 556 2.70 13.16 22.65
N THR A 557 1.96 12.49 21.77
CA THR A 557 2.57 11.67 20.71
C THR A 557 3.49 12.51 19.83
N ALA A 558 3.07 13.71 19.40
CA ALA A 558 3.89 14.60 18.59
C ALA A 558 5.19 15.01 19.31
N LEU A 559 5.10 15.40 20.58
CA LEU A 559 6.25 15.76 21.40
C LEU A 559 7.18 14.58 21.62
N SER A 560 6.64 13.41 21.95
CA SER A 560 7.40 12.18 22.17
C SER A 560 8.13 11.76 20.89
N VAL A 561 7.41 11.66 19.78
CA VAL A 561 7.90 11.07 18.53
C VAL A 561 8.78 12.04 17.75
N VAL A 562 8.39 13.31 17.62
CA VAL A 562 9.09 14.28 16.76
C VAL A 562 10.20 14.99 17.52
N ILE A 563 9.94 15.41 18.77
CA ILE A 563 10.88 16.23 19.53
C ILE A 563 11.79 15.35 20.38
N PHE A 564 11.25 14.59 21.33
CA PHE A 564 12.04 13.83 22.28
C PHE A 564 12.85 12.73 21.57
N LEU A 565 12.19 11.78 20.90
CA LEU A 565 12.88 10.69 20.18
C LEU A 565 13.66 11.18 18.97
N GLY A 566 13.25 12.30 18.35
CA GLY A 566 14.00 12.94 17.27
C GLY A 566 15.37 13.44 17.73
N VAL A 567 15.44 14.12 18.88
CA VAL A 567 16.69 14.60 19.47
C VAL A 567 17.45 13.45 20.14
N TYR A 568 16.77 12.62 20.92
CA TYR A 568 17.36 11.48 21.62
C TYR A 568 17.98 10.45 20.67
N GLY A 569 17.43 10.32 19.46
CA GLY A 569 18.00 9.50 18.40
C GLY A 569 19.43 9.89 18.03
N PHE A 570 19.82 11.17 18.12
CA PHE A 570 21.22 11.58 17.91
C PHE A 570 22.12 11.09 19.05
N VAL A 571 21.64 11.18 20.29
CA VAL A 571 22.38 10.68 21.46
C VAL A 571 22.58 9.17 21.36
N VAL A 572 21.53 8.42 21.00
CA VAL A 572 21.60 6.97 20.84
C VAL A 572 22.45 6.58 19.63
N MET A 573 22.40 7.33 18.53
CA MET A 573 23.29 7.09 17.40
C MET A 573 24.77 7.14 17.82
N GLU A 574 25.15 8.13 18.62
CA GLU A 574 26.54 8.29 19.07
C GLU A 574 26.93 7.25 20.14
N LYS A 575 26.03 6.95 21.07
CA LYS A 575 26.36 6.23 22.31
C LYS A 575 25.89 4.77 22.37
N ALA A 576 24.98 4.38 21.48
CA ALA A 576 24.35 3.06 21.43
C ALA A 576 23.78 2.77 20.01
N SER A 577 24.58 2.99 18.96
CA SER A 577 24.13 2.95 17.56
C SER A 577 23.27 1.73 17.17
N PRO A 578 23.58 0.48 17.59
CA PRO A 578 22.74 -0.68 17.29
C PRO A 578 21.28 -0.54 17.77
N PHE A 579 21.04 0.21 18.84
CA PHE A 579 19.72 0.47 19.43
C PHE A 579 18.92 1.54 18.68
N LEU A 580 19.54 2.33 17.79
CA LEU A 580 18.84 3.38 17.03
C LEU A 580 17.65 2.83 16.24
N ARG A 581 17.73 1.57 15.79
CA ARG A 581 16.63 0.92 15.07
C ARG A 581 15.38 0.73 15.92
N ASN A 582 15.55 0.50 17.21
CA ASN A 582 14.46 0.32 18.15
C ASN A 582 13.74 1.64 18.45
N ILE A 583 14.43 2.78 18.35
CA ILE A 583 13.81 4.12 18.45
C ILE A 583 12.81 4.34 17.32
N ALA A 584 13.18 4.01 16.09
CA ALA A 584 12.28 4.17 14.94
C ALA A 584 11.00 3.34 15.08
N VAL A 585 11.12 2.11 15.62
CA VAL A 585 9.96 1.26 15.94
C VAL A 585 9.11 1.90 17.06
N ALA A 586 9.75 2.39 18.13
CA ALA A 586 9.05 3.09 19.22
C ALA A 586 8.27 4.32 18.71
N GLN A 587 8.85 5.10 17.80
CA GLN A 587 8.19 6.24 17.15
C GLN A 587 6.93 5.81 16.38
N PHE A 588 7.04 4.73 15.59
CA PHE A 588 5.94 4.20 14.79
C PHE A 588 4.77 3.70 15.64
N LEU A 589 5.05 2.87 16.65
CA LEU A 589 4.00 2.26 17.47
C LEU A 589 3.19 3.33 18.21
N GLN A 590 3.86 4.36 18.73
CA GLN A 590 3.18 5.53 19.31
C GLN A 590 2.32 6.24 18.28
N LEU A 591 2.84 6.50 17.08
CA LEU A 591 2.08 7.15 16.00
C LEU A 591 0.82 6.37 15.60
N ILE A 592 0.93 5.05 15.39
CA ILE A 592 -0.22 4.21 15.03
C ILE A 592 -1.23 4.14 16.17
N SER A 593 -0.76 4.02 17.41
CA SER A 593 -1.63 4.03 18.59
C SER A 593 -2.43 5.34 18.68
N CYS A 594 -1.80 6.48 18.41
CA CYS A 594 -2.44 7.79 18.31
C CYS A 594 -3.48 7.83 17.20
N ILE A 595 -3.14 7.42 15.97
CA ILE A 595 -4.06 7.45 14.84
C ILE A 595 -5.30 6.59 15.12
N ILE A 596 -5.13 5.38 15.66
CA ILE A 596 -6.23 4.46 15.98
C ILE A 596 -7.16 5.09 17.03
N LEU A 597 -6.62 5.50 18.18
CA LEU A 597 -7.43 5.99 19.29
C LEU A 597 -8.09 7.33 18.95
N VAL A 598 -7.35 8.28 18.37
CA VAL A 598 -7.90 9.59 17.98
C VAL A 598 -9.00 9.43 16.94
N THR A 599 -8.84 8.53 15.97
CA THR A 599 -9.87 8.24 14.96
C THR A 599 -11.13 7.67 15.61
N ALA A 600 -10.98 6.71 16.53
CA ALA A 600 -12.10 6.10 17.24
C ALA A 600 -12.88 7.14 18.05
N ILE A 601 -12.19 8.02 18.79
CA ILE A 601 -12.82 9.13 19.50
C ILE A 601 -13.51 10.08 18.53
N ASP A 602 -12.87 10.42 17.40
CA ASP A 602 -13.39 11.41 16.45
C ASP A 602 -14.68 10.95 15.77
N VAL A 603 -14.80 9.64 15.49
CA VAL A 603 -16.01 9.07 14.87
C VAL A 603 -17.23 9.33 15.73
N TYR A 604 -17.13 9.18 17.05
CA TYR A 604 -18.25 9.37 17.97
C TYR A 604 -18.44 10.82 18.42
N LEU A 605 -17.37 11.62 18.44
CA LEU A 605 -17.45 13.03 18.83
C LEU A 605 -18.41 13.84 17.94
N PHE A 606 -18.51 13.47 16.66
CA PHE A 606 -19.39 14.13 15.67
C PHE A 606 -20.50 13.22 15.13
N ARG A 607 -20.72 12.06 15.76
CA ARG A 607 -21.81 11.17 15.35
C ARG A 607 -23.15 11.80 15.70
N GLY A 608 -23.99 11.99 14.69
CA GLY A 608 -25.26 12.70 14.85
C GLY A 608 -25.13 14.21 15.05
N ALA A 609 -23.92 14.78 14.90
CA ALA A 609 -23.74 16.23 14.93
C ALA A 609 -24.51 16.89 13.79
N LYS A 610 -25.14 18.05 14.09
CA LYS A 610 -25.89 18.84 13.11
C LYS A 610 -24.96 19.22 11.95
N GLU A 611 -25.44 18.95 10.73
CA GLU A 611 -24.72 19.32 9.52
C GLU A 611 -25.03 20.78 9.17
N LEU A 612 -23.98 21.57 8.94
CA LEU A 612 -24.09 22.97 8.52
C LEU A 612 -24.59 23.11 7.06
N GLY A 613 -24.53 22.01 6.30
CA GLY A 613 -25.05 21.90 4.95
C GLY A 613 -24.65 20.57 4.30
N GLN A 614 -25.33 20.21 3.22
CA GLN A 614 -25.00 19.03 2.44
C GLN A 614 -23.68 19.23 1.68
N LEU A 615 -22.92 18.14 1.49
CA LEU A 615 -21.69 18.18 0.71
C LEU A 615 -21.99 18.47 -0.77
N GLN A 616 -21.28 19.43 -1.34
CA GLN A 616 -21.55 19.93 -2.69
C GLN A 616 -20.64 19.25 -3.72
N TRP A 617 -20.91 17.97 -4.00
CA TRP A 617 -20.18 17.20 -5.00
C TRP A 617 -20.23 17.86 -6.39
N GLY A 618 -19.10 17.83 -7.10
CA GLY A 618 -18.96 18.40 -8.44
C GLY A 618 -18.37 19.82 -8.46
N LYS A 619 -18.32 20.49 -7.30
CA LYS A 619 -17.76 21.84 -7.14
C LYS A 619 -16.25 21.89 -6.99
N MET A 620 -15.57 20.75 -7.04
CA MET A 620 -14.11 20.71 -6.99
C MET A 620 -13.48 21.46 -8.17
N THR A 621 -12.30 22.05 -7.94
CA THR A 621 -11.60 22.82 -8.97
C THR A 621 -10.92 21.88 -9.97
N VAL A 622 -10.75 22.32 -11.22
CA VAL A 622 -9.97 21.55 -12.21
C VAL A 622 -8.53 21.34 -11.74
N ARG A 623 -7.96 22.32 -11.01
CA ARG A 623 -6.61 22.23 -10.42
C ARG A 623 -6.44 21.03 -9.49
N SER A 624 -7.45 20.73 -8.67
CA SER A 624 -7.42 19.57 -7.79
C SER A 624 -7.46 18.23 -8.54
N GLN A 625 -8.02 18.18 -9.75
CA GLN A 625 -7.97 16.98 -10.59
C GLN A 625 -6.57 16.74 -11.17
N TYR A 626 -5.87 17.81 -11.56
CA TYR A 626 -4.45 17.71 -11.92
C TYR A 626 -3.59 17.20 -10.76
N ALA A 627 -3.96 17.51 -9.51
CA ALA A 627 -3.28 16.95 -8.34
C ALA A 627 -3.42 15.41 -8.25
N LEU A 628 -4.60 14.84 -8.53
CA LEU A 628 -4.78 13.37 -8.58
C LEU A 628 -3.98 12.71 -9.72
N LEU A 629 -3.94 13.37 -10.88
CA LEU A 629 -3.11 12.90 -12.01
C LEU A 629 -1.63 12.93 -11.64
N LEU A 630 -1.17 14.02 -11.03
CA LEU A 630 0.22 14.16 -10.59
C LEU A 630 0.58 13.13 -9.51
N LEU A 631 -0.30 12.87 -8.54
CA LEU A 631 -0.09 11.83 -7.53
C LEU A 631 0.15 10.46 -8.18
N THR A 632 -0.63 10.13 -9.22
CA THR A 632 -0.48 8.87 -9.96
C THR A 632 0.86 8.79 -10.68
N PHE A 633 1.31 9.88 -11.28
CA PHE A 633 2.64 9.94 -11.92
C PHE A 633 3.76 9.74 -10.89
N VAL A 634 3.70 10.48 -9.77
CA VAL A 634 4.71 10.44 -8.70
C VAL A 634 4.79 9.05 -8.06
N ILE A 635 3.66 8.40 -7.75
CA ILE A 635 3.69 7.06 -7.14
C ILE A 635 4.24 6.01 -8.12
N THR A 636 3.92 6.13 -9.41
CA THR A 636 4.42 5.19 -10.44
C THR A 636 5.94 5.34 -10.59
N MET A 637 6.43 6.58 -10.63
CA MET A 637 7.86 6.86 -10.64
C MET A 637 8.55 6.31 -9.39
N ASN A 638 7.97 6.52 -8.20
CA ASN A 638 8.49 6.02 -6.94
C ASN A 638 8.55 4.48 -6.92
N MET A 639 7.53 3.80 -7.44
CA MET A 639 7.54 2.33 -7.53
C MET A 639 8.62 1.82 -8.50
N GLY A 640 8.84 2.51 -9.63
CA GLY A 640 9.90 2.13 -10.56
C GLY A 640 11.30 2.34 -9.99
N LEU A 641 11.50 3.48 -9.33
CA LEU A 641 12.73 3.80 -8.61
C LEU A 641 13.05 2.75 -7.52
N MET A 642 12.05 2.35 -6.73
CA MET A 642 12.22 1.33 -5.69
C MET A 642 12.44 -0.08 -6.25
N GLY A 643 11.94 -0.37 -7.45
CA GLY A 643 12.27 -1.59 -8.19
C GLY A 643 13.76 -1.64 -8.52
N PHE A 644 14.29 -0.54 -9.06
CA PHE A 644 15.70 -0.39 -9.40
C PHE A 644 16.61 -0.50 -8.17
N ILE A 645 16.34 0.28 -7.12
CA ILE A 645 17.14 0.28 -5.89
C ILE A 645 17.29 -1.16 -5.36
N ARG A 646 16.17 -1.87 -5.16
CA ARG A 646 16.21 -3.22 -4.56
C ARG A 646 16.99 -4.21 -5.41
N SER A 647 16.79 -4.19 -6.73
CA SER A 647 17.57 -5.05 -7.62
C SER A 647 19.04 -4.66 -7.67
N GLY A 648 19.36 -3.37 -7.57
CA GLY A 648 20.71 -2.83 -7.65
C GLY A 648 21.53 -3.05 -6.38
N LEU A 649 20.90 -3.23 -5.21
CA LEU A 649 21.60 -3.51 -3.96
C LEU A 649 22.45 -4.79 -4.02
N ARG A 650 22.08 -5.75 -4.86
CA ARG A 650 22.85 -6.98 -5.10
C ARG A 650 24.08 -6.76 -5.99
N GLY A 651 24.27 -5.57 -6.57
CA GLY A 651 25.38 -5.28 -7.47
C GLY A 651 25.39 -6.15 -8.72
N ASP A 652 26.45 -6.95 -8.84
CA ASP A 652 26.74 -7.90 -9.92
C ASP A 652 26.30 -9.33 -9.56
N TRP A 653 25.33 -9.50 -8.65
CA TRP A 653 24.80 -10.81 -8.26
C TRP A 653 23.35 -11.01 -8.72
N HIS A 654 23.07 -12.19 -9.28
CA HIS A 654 21.70 -12.67 -9.44
C HIS A 654 21.14 -13.13 -8.09
N ILE A 655 21.94 -13.87 -7.33
CA ILE A 655 21.64 -14.33 -5.97
C ILE A 655 22.85 -13.98 -5.13
N PHE A 656 22.68 -13.06 -4.18
CA PHE A 656 23.79 -12.48 -3.43
C PHE A 656 24.57 -13.56 -2.66
N GLY A 657 25.86 -13.71 -2.95
CA GLY A 657 26.74 -14.69 -2.30
C GLY A 657 26.65 -16.13 -2.85
N VAL A 658 25.75 -16.41 -3.80
CA VAL A 658 25.54 -17.77 -4.34
C VAL A 658 25.74 -17.80 -5.86
N MET A 659 25.14 -16.86 -6.59
CA MET A 659 25.20 -16.83 -8.06
C MET A 659 25.51 -15.44 -8.56
N ARG A 660 26.77 -15.26 -9.00
CA ARG A 660 27.27 -14.01 -9.57
C ARG A 660 26.86 -13.87 -11.03
N ASP A 661 26.43 -12.68 -11.43
CA ASP A 661 26.19 -12.30 -12.82
C ASP A 661 27.56 -11.94 -13.45
N THR A 662 28.05 -12.81 -14.34
CA THR A 662 29.34 -12.63 -15.03
C THR A 662 29.20 -12.01 -16.42
N SER A 663 28.01 -11.49 -16.75
CA SER A 663 27.79 -10.84 -18.04
C SER A 663 28.55 -9.51 -18.15
N PRO A 664 28.92 -9.07 -19.36
CA PRO A 664 29.60 -7.78 -19.57
C PRO A 664 28.82 -6.55 -19.10
N TRP A 665 27.50 -6.70 -18.91
CA TRP A 665 26.58 -5.66 -18.44
C TRP A 665 26.20 -5.83 -16.95
N SER A 666 26.97 -6.63 -16.22
CA SER A 666 26.83 -6.83 -14.78
C SER A 666 27.44 -5.67 -13.98
N TYR A 667 26.87 -4.47 -14.12
CA TYR A 667 27.27 -3.28 -13.35
C TYR A 667 26.05 -2.51 -12.86
N THR A 668 26.25 -1.67 -11.83
CA THR A 668 25.21 -0.77 -11.32
C THR A 668 25.00 0.40 -12.29
N PRO A 669 23.81 0.55 -12.92
CA PRO A 669 23.55 1.66 -13.84
C PRO A 669 23.61 3.02 -13.13
N SER A 670 23.97 4.07 -13.88
CA SER A 670 23.96 5.44 -13.35
C SER A 670 22.54 5.94 -13.08
N ASN A 671 22.41 6.97 -12.24
CA ASN A 671 21.13 7.67 -12.03
C ASN A 671 20.53 8.22 -13.34
N TYR A 672 21.37 8.54 -14.32
CA TYR A 672 20.91 8.96 -15.66
C TYR A 672 20.17 7.81 -16.37
N THR A 673 20.84 6.66 -16.55
CA THR A 673 20.25 5.48 -17.22
C THR A 673 19.02 4.98 -16.48
N MET A 674 19.06 5.00 -15.15
CA MET A 674 17.91 4.68 -14.32
C MET A 674 16.73 5.62 -14.59
N THR A 675 16.97 6.93 -14.60
CA THR A 675 15.91 7.90 -14.85
C THR A 675 15.28 7.70 -16.23
N GLU A 676 16.08 7.43 -17.26
CA GLU A 676 15.57 7.11 -18.60
C GLU A 676 14.67 5.87 -18.60
N MET A 677 15.15 4.75 -18.05
CA MET A 677 14.42 3.48 -18.04
C MET A 677 13.12 3.57 -17.23
N VAL A 678 13.19 4.16 -16.03
CA VAL A 678 12.01 4.32 -15.18
C VAL A 678 11.02 5.29 -15.83
N SER A 679 11.47 6.41 -16.39
CA SER A 679 10.58 7.36 -17.08
C SER A 679 9.91 6.74 -18.30
N LEU A 680 10.65 5.96 -19.09
CA LEU A 680 10.10 5.23 -20.23
C LEU A 680 9.01 4.24 -19.79
N ALA A 681 9.28 3.44 -18.76
CA ALA A 681 8.30 2.49 -18.23
C ALA A 681 7.06 3.21 -17.67
N VAL A 682 7.25 4.32 -16.94
CA VAL A 682 6.14 5.15 -16.44
C VAL A 682 5.32 5.70 -17.60
N LEU A 683 5.95 6.25 -18.64
CA LEU A 683 5.26 6.79 -19.81
C LEU A 683 4.44 5.71 -20.51
N VAL A 684 5.04 4.55 -20.79
CA VAL A 684 4.34 3.42 -21.44
C VAL A 684 3.18 2.93 -20.58
N PHE A 685 3.36 2.83 -19.26
CA PHE A 685 2.28 2.49 -18.33
C PHE A 685 1.15 3.53 -18.36
N MET A 686 1.46 4.83 -18.31
CA MET A 686 0.45 5.89 -18.36
C MET A 686 -0.34 5.88 -19.68
N VAL A 687 0.33 5.68 -20.81
CA VAL A 687 -0.33 5.52 -22.11
C VAL A 687 -1.22 4.28 -22.12
N GLY A 688 -0.72 3.15 -21.59
CA GLY A 688 -1.50 1.92 -21.46
C GLY A 688 -2.76 2.10 -20.61
N VAL A 689 -2.63 2.74 -19.45
CA VAL A 689 -3.75 3.06 -18.55
C VAL A 689 -4.76 4.00 -19.21
N ALA A 690 -4.29 5.07 -19.88
CA ALA A 690 -5.17 5.97 -20.61
C ALA A 690 -5.94 5.25 -21.73
N PHE A 691 -5.26 4.38 -22.48
CA PHE A 691 -5.88 3.54 -23.50
C PHE A 691 -6.94 2.59 -22.91
N MET A 692 -6.64 1.94 -21.78
CA MET A 692 -7.60 1.07 -21.09
C MET A 692 -8.83 1.84 -20.61
N PHE A 693 -8.64 3.04 -20.03
CA PHE A 693 -9.75 3.90 -19.58
C PHE A 693 -10.62 4.38 -20.73
N TRP A 694 -10.01 4.64 -21.89
CA TRP A 694 -10.72 4.97 -23.12
C TRP A 694 -11.54 3.77 -23.63
N LEU A 695 -10.92 2.59 -23.72
CA LEU A 695 -11.58 1.35 -24.16
C LEU A 695 -12.76 0.98 -23.26
N GLY A 696 -12.59 1.05 -21.94
CA GLY A 696 -13.65 0.82 -20.96
C GLY A 696 -14.80 1.83 -21.11
N GLY A 697 -14.49 3.07 -21.47
CA GLY A 697 -15.49 4.10 -21.77
C GLY A 697 -16.36 3.78 -23.00
N ILE A 698 -15.79 3.13 -24.02
CA ILE A 698 -16.55 2.69 -25.21
C ILE A 698 -17.45 1.50 -24.85
N ALA A 699 -16.91 0.52 -24.13
CA ALA A 699 -17.67 -0.66 -23.71
C ALA A 699 -18.89 -0.31 -22.84
N ALA A 700 -18.77 0.70 -21.98
CA ALA A 700 -19.87 1.21 -21.16
C ALA A 700 -20.98 1.88 -21.98
N LYS A 701 -20.64 2.64 -23.03
CA LYS A 701 -21.63 3.27 -23.93
C LYS A 701 -22.45 2.24 -24.70
N ASN A 702 -21.84 1.11 -25.07
CA ASN A 702 -22.51 0.05 -25.83
C ASN A 702 -23.40 -0.87 -24.97
N LYS A 703 -23.33 -0.77 -23.63
CA LYS A 703 -24.17 -1.54 -22.69
C LYS A 703 -25.31 -0.72 -22.07
N ALA A 704 -25.41 0.57 -22.34
CA ALA A 704 -26.53 1.38 -21.87
C ALA A 704 -27.83 0.91 -22.58
N PRO A 705 -28.84 0.42 -21.86
CA PRO A 705 -30.17 0.26 -22.44
C PRO A 705 -30.70 1.65 -22.78
N ASP A 706 -31.25 1.81 -23.99
CA ASP A 706 -32.11 2.95 -24.31
C ASP A 706 -33.32 2.97 -23.36
N LYS A 707 -33.22 3.76 -22.29
CA LYS A 707 -34.27 4.61 -21.67
C LYS A 707 -33.95 4.86 -20.18
N PRO A 708 -34.04 6.11 -19.70
CA PRO A 708 -34.16 6.38 -18.27
C PRO A 708 -35.59 6.03 -17.83
N THR A 709 -35.75 5.06 -16.92
CA THR A 709 -36.94 4.99 -16.08
C THR A 709 -36.90 6.16 -15.10
N VAL A 710 -37.55 7.24 -15.50
CA VAL A 710 -37.90 8.36 -14.62
C VAL A 710 -38.96 7.84 -13.66
N GLU A 711 -38.55 7.31 -12.51
CA GLU A 711 -39.39 7.17 -11.31
C GLU A 711 -38.56 6.63 -10.13
N ALA A 712 -37.77 7.50 -9.49
CA ALA A 712 -37.22 7.24 -8.15
C ALA A 712 -36.74 8.49 -7.40
N ASP A 713 -37.15 9.71 -7.79
CA ASP A 713 -36.66 10.96 -7.16
C ASP A 713 -37.77 11.94 -6.78
N ARG A 714 -38.93 11.41 -6.33
CA ARG A 714 -39.95 12.20 -5.64
C ARG A 714 -40.43 11.45 -4.40
N ALA A 715 -39.70 11.60 -3.30
CA ALA A 715 -40.21 11.29 -1.97
C ALA A 715 -39.55 12.18 -0.90
N THR A 716 -39.77 13.48 -1.00
CA THR A 716 -39.84 14.36 0.17
C THR A 716 -41.02 15.31 -0.06
N PRO A 717 -42.11 15.25 0.73
CA PRO A 717 -43.12 16.29 0.68
C PRO A 717 -42.50 17.58 1.27
N GLU A 718 -42.51 18.66 0.49
CA GLU A 718 -42.35 20.00 1.06
C GLU A 718 -43.44 20.22 2.12
N PRO A 719 -43.11 20.76 3.31
CA PRO A 719 -44.13 21.18 4.24
C PRO A 719 -44.92 22.37 3.64
N PRO A 720 -46.26 22.41 3.82
CA PRO A 720 -47.08 23.48 3.25
C PRO A 720 -46.67 24.83 3.83
N ALA A 721 -46.56 25.84 2.95
CA ALA A 721 -46.29 27.21 3.32
C ALA A 721 -47.41 27.76 4.26
N PRO A 722 -47.06 28.59 5.26
CA PRO A 722 -48.06 29.22 6.11
C PRO A 722 -48.93 30.20 5.30
N PRO A 723 -50.25 30.30 5.60
CA PRO A 723 -51.12 31.23 4.90
C PRO A 723 -50.69 32.68 5.18
N GLY A 724 -50.50 33.45 4.11
CA GLY A 724 -50.23 34.88 4.19
C GLY A 724 -51.44 35.66 4.75
N PRO A 725 -51.21 36.84 5.35
CA PRO A 725 -52.27 37.62 5.95
C PRO A 725 -53.21 38.18 4.87
N SER A 726 -54.49 37.81 4.97
CA SER A 726 -55.58 38.49 4.28
C SER A 726 -55.99 39.73 5.08
N ALA A 727 -55.82 40.93 4.53
CA ALA A 727 -56.59 42.10 4.91
C ALA A 727 -56.52 43.17 3.82
N GLY A 728 -57.58 43.26 3.02
CA GLY A 728 -58.11 44.54 2.58
C GLY A 728 -59.18 44.96 3.59
N GLY A 729 -59.09 46.19 4.06
CA GLY A 729 -59.92 46.79 5.10
C GLY A 729 -59.16 47.90 5.80
#